data_AF-A0A812RPH1-F1
#
_entry.id   AF-A0A812RPH1-F1
#
_cell.length_a   1.000
_cell.length_b   1.000
_cell.length_c   1.000
_cell.angle_alpha   90.00
_cell.angle_beta   90.00
_cell.angle_gamma   90.00
#
_symmetry.space_group_name_H-M   'P 1'
#
loop_
_entity.id
_entity.type
_entity.pdbx_description
1 polymer ?
#
loop_
_entity_poly.entity_id
_entity_poly.type
_entity_poly.pdbx_seq_one_letter_code
_entity_poly.pdbx_strand_id
1 'polypeptide(L)'
;MGTTCAKPEIDGAIESDTGVAPYRSPYLDNIMLLSDSYKTSHWRQYPPNTTEVYSYFESRGGKFDEVVFFGLQYFMKRYLQGKVVTRERINAAERIVNGHMGLGEMKHFNREGWEYILEKHDGRLPVVIKAAPEGMVVPVKNVLMTVANTDPKCFWLTNYLETLLVQVWYPMTVATQSRAQKQVIMESLIKTGTDLKNMPNKLPVPLKMITVGYQLNDFGCRGVSSMETASIGGAAHLVNFCGSDTMPGLCTAIDYYNLPLEQCVGTSVPAAEHSTITSWTKAGEKSAFENMLKQYPEGIVAVVSDSYDIFNACEKLWGTELKDLIASRAAPGRLVVRPDSGDPKTIVVEVLERLGKHFPVTTNSAGFKVLPSYIRVIQGDGISYESLKEILGNLEAKKWAAENVCFGSGGALLQKMDRDTQKCAFKCCEAIVDGKPRPVFKDPVTDQGKKSKQGRLKLVKREGKLTTLTDGQGDEKEDLLVEVFRNGEITKTFTFQDVRQQSEVGLVTPIFDDLGPMPTSECREGLLHGLRDLLTSKELCDIALVAAGGEAFPAHRTVLAACSPALRERLSKLHAASPQADGLPVIALDVKHCEAVKALIDSVYGSSAAESDRPYNPSSEAANLDVLKLAREFELPALEDQALLVSKSCRMQKPSNKLTCKPWFYMTAWHNLAHLAVACSMGVSMAHAESGLQAWLGSHSWRGSLDSGLALRTKQSGSLSASQFL
;
A
#
# COMPACT_ATOMS: atom_id res chain seq x y z
N MET A 1 -2.45 -38.96 -58.03
CA MET A 1 -1.27 -38.22 -57.56
C MET A 1 -1.75 -37.08 -56.69
N GLY A 2 -1.85 -37.34 -55.39
CA GLY A 2 -2.20 -36.34 -54.38
C GLY A 2 -0.91 -35.84 -53.74
N THR A 3 -0.81 -34.52 -53.57
CA THR A 3 0.24 -33.89 -52.79
C THR A 3 -0.41 -33.03 -51.70
N THR A 4 0.03 -33.34 -50.49
CA THR A 4 -0.41 -32.94 -49.17
C THR A 4 -0.15 -31.46 -48.88
N CYS A 5 -1.19 -30.73 -48.46
CA CYS A 5 -1.04 -29.54 -47.61
C CYS A 5 -0.65 -30.01 -46.20
N ALA A 6 0.55 -29.66 -45.75
CA ALA A 6 0.96 -29.86 -44.37
C ALA A 6 0.16 -28.92 -43.45
N LYS A 7 -0.60 -29.50 -42.52
CA LYS A 7 -1.11 -28.80 -41.33
C LYS A 7 0.08 -28.53 -40.40
N PRO A 8 0.18 -27.37 -39.74
CA PRO A 8 1.06 -27.26 -38.59
C PRO A 8 0.43 -28.07 -37.43
N GLU A 9 1.08 -29.16 -37.06
CA GLU A 9 0.80 -29.90 -35.83
C GLU A 9 1.03 -28.97 -34.64
N ILE A 10 -0.06 -28.69 -33.92
CA ILE A 10 -0.03 -28.14 -32.57
C ILE A 10 -0.23 -29.35 -31.67
N ASP A 11 0.86 -30.01 -31.25
CA ASP A 11 0.83 -30.90 -30.10
C ASP A 11 2.25 -31.05 -29.53
N GLY A 12 2.38 -30.78 -28.23
CA GLY A 12 3.65 -30.87 -27.52
C GLY A 12 3.65 -30.15 -26.17
N ALA A 13 2.85 -30.67 -25.23
CA ALA A 13 2.93 -30.49 -23.77
C ALA A 13 2.93 -29.04 -23.21
N ILE A 14 1.74 -28.57 -22.83
CA ILE A 14 1.61 -27.63 -21.71
C ILE A 14 1.91 -28.47 -20.46
N GLU A 15 3.10 -28.27 -19.88
CA GLU A 15 3.48 -28.90 -18.61
C GLU A 15 2.42 -28.64 -17.54
N SER A 16 2.07 -29.72 -16.85
CA SER A 16 1.20 -29.75 -15.68
C SER A 16 1.67 -28.76 -14.62
N ASP A 17 0.71 -28.02 -14.07
CA ASP A 17 0.82 -27.12 -12.93
C ASP A 17 1.68 -27.73 -11.81
N THR A 18 2.89 -27.18 -11.63
CA THR A 18 3.87 -27.58 -10.60
C THR A 18 3.73 -26.77 -9.32
N GLY A 19 2.69 -25.93 -9.16
CA GLY A 19 2.54 -25.09 -7.97
C GLY A 19 3.63 -24.03 -7.81
N VAL A 20 4.30 -23.64 -8.91
CA VAL A 20 5.38 -22.64 -8.94
C VAL A 20 4.89 -21.34 -9.60
N ALA A 21 4.53 -20.34 -8.78
CA ALA A 21 4.14 -18.97 -9.15
C ALA A 21 2.88 -18.86 -10.06
N PRO A 22 2.11 -17.76 -10.01
CA PRO A 22 0.96 -17.59 -10.89
C PRO A 22 1.38 -17.70 -12.36
N TYR A 23 0.59 -18.41 -13.17
CA TYR A 23 0.77 -18.57 -14.61
C TYR A 23 1.18 -17.23 -15.25
N ARG A 24 2.40 -17.17 -15.80
CA ARG A 24 2.86 -16.04 -16.61
C ARG A 24 2.70 -16.40 -18.07
N SER A 25 1.88 -15.64 -18.79
CA SER A 25 1.68 -15.87 -20.20
C SER A 25 2.99 -15.58 -20.96
N PRO A 26 3.48 -16.49 -21.81
CA PRO A 26 4.65 -16.22 -22.65
C PRO A 26 4.40 -15.13 -23.70
N TYR A 27 3.16 -14.63 -23.79
CA TYR A 27 2.74 -13.55 -24.69
C TYR A 27 2.34 -12.29 -23.93
N LEU A 28 1.37 -12.38 -23.00
CA LEU A 28 0.87 -11.21 -22.25
C LEU A 28 1.87 -10.67 -21.22
N ASP A 29 2.88 -11.45 -20.83
CA ASP A 29 3.96 -11.02 -19.92
C ASP A 29 5.31 -10.86 -20.61
N ASN A 30 5.30 -10.83 -21.94
CA ASN A 30 6.51 -10.73 -22.74
C ASN A 30 6.78 -9.27 -23.09
N ILE A 31 7.77 -8.66 -22.45
CA ILE A 31 8.12 -7.24 -22.62
C ILE A 31 8.32 -6.82 -24.08
N MET A 32 8.74 -7.76 -24.94
CA MET A 32 8.92 -7.54 -26.37
C MET A 32 7.60 -7.37 -27.14
N LEU A 33 6.48 -7.77 -26.55
CA LEU A 33 5.12 -7.64 -27.11
C LEU A 33 4.28 -6.59 -26.36
N LEU A 34 4.83 -5.94 -25.32
CA LEU A 34 4.17 -4.89 -24.54
C LEU A 34 4.50 -3.49 -25.10
N SER A 35 4.44 -3.35 -26.42
CA SER A 35 4.77 -2.13 -27.13
C SER A 35 3.88 -1.98 -28.35
N ASP A 36 3.60 -0.74 -28.76
CA ASP A 36 2.90 -0.49 -30.01
C ASP A 36 3.68 -1.07 -31.20
N SER A 37 2.98 -1.68 -32.16
CA SER A 37 3.61 -2.44 -33.26
C SER A 37 4.64 -1.64 -34.05
N TYR A 38 4.40 -0.35 -34.31
CA TYR A 38 5.32 0.50 -35.07
C TYR A 38 6.71 0.64 -34.40
N LYS A 39 6.78 0.58 -33.07
CA LYS A 39 8.03 0.66 -32.30
C LYS A 39 8.96 -0.54 -32.55
N THR A 40 8.42 -1.68 -32.99
CA THR A 40 9.23 -2.84 -33.38
C THR A 40 10.20 -2.51 -34.51
N SER A 41 9.91 -1.52 -35.34
CA SER A 41 10.75 -1.09 -36.47
C SER A 41 11.65 0.12 -36.19
N HIS A 42 11.47 0.81 -35.05
CA HIS A 42 12.12 2.11 -34.78
C HIS A 42 13.64 2.05 -34.69
N TRP A 43 14.19 0.90 -34.31
CA TRP A 43 15.64 0.70 -34.24
C TRP A 43 16.35 0.97 -35.59
N ARG A 44 15.63 0.86 -36.73
CA ARG A 44 16.12 1.22 -38.07
C ARG A 44 15.91 2.68 -38.46
N GLN A 45 15.09 3.42 -37.71
CA GLN A 45 14.66 4.78 -38.05
C GLN A 45 15.52 5.86 -37.38
N TYR A 46 16.14 5.54 -36.24
CA TYR A 46 17.07 6.45 -35.60
C TYR A 46 18.25 6.74 -36.53
N PRO A 47 18.86 7.94 -36.43
CA PRO A 47 20.08 8.25 -37.16
C PRO A 47 21.16 7.17 -36.96
N PRO A 48 21.94 6.83 -38.00
CA PRO A 48 23.13 5.99 -37.83
C PRO A 48 24.04 6.52 -36.70
N ASN A 49 24.73 5.62 -36.01
CA ASN A 49 25.60 5.93 -34.87
C ASN A 49 24.91 6.65 -33.69
N THR A 50 23.60 6.45 -33.52
CA THR A 50 22.91 6.82 -32.27
C THR A 50 23.38 5.91 -31.14
N THR A 51 23.88 6.48 -30.06
CA THR A 51 24.37 5.75 -28.87
C THR A 51 23.54 6.01 -27.63
N GLU A 52 22.78 7.09 -27.59
CA GLU A 52 21.87 7.34 -26.46
C GLU A 52 20.58 8.01 -26.94
N VAL A 53 19.46 7.62 -26.33
CA VAL A 53 18.17 8.27 -26.46
C VAL A 53 17.67 8.56 -25.06
N TYR A 54 17.37 9.83 -24.78
CA TYR A 54 16.89 10.33 -23.51
C TYR A 54 15.48 10.92 -23.67
N SER A 55 14.55 10.34 -22.94
CA SER A 55 13.12 10.66 -23.00
C SER A 55 12.57 11.01 -21.63
N TYR A 56 11.42 11.69 -21.62
CA TYR A 56 10.76 12.13 -20.40
C TYR A 56 9.24 11.96 -20.47
N PHE A 57 8.59 11.92 -19.31
CA PHE A 57 7.14 11.91 -19.14
C PHE A 57 6.69 13.12 -18.33
N GLU A 58 5.60 13.75 -18.75
CA GLU A 58 4.94 14.87 -18.06
C GLU A 58 3.42 14.82 -18.24
N SER A 59 2.69 15.48 -17.34
CA SER A 59 1.36 16.02 -17.66
C SER A 59 1.53 17.38 -18.33
N ARG A 60 0.94 17.61 -19.50
CA ARG A 60 1.05 18.91 -20.22
C ARG A 60 0.02 19.96 -19.77
N GLY A 61 -0.80 19.62 -18.78
CA GLY A 61 -2.03 20.31 -18.37
C GLY A 61 -3.18 19.31 -18.27
N GLY A 62 -4.41 19.79 -18.13
CA GLY A 62 -5.56 18.90 -18.09
C GLY A 62 -6.69 19.45 -17.26
N LYS A 63 -7.47 18.56 -16.66
CA LYS A 63 -8.58 18.87 -15.77
C LYS A 63 -8.13 19.48 -14.44
N PHE A 64 -6.94 19.10 -13.95
CA PHE A 64 -6.38 19.59 -12.69
C PHE A 64 -5.01 20.24 -12.92
N ASP A 65 -4.70 21.32 -12.20
CA ASP A 65 -3.46 22.10 -12.35
C ASP A 65 -2.21 21.44 -11.74
N GLU A 66 -2.40 20.34 -11.02
CA GLU A 66 -1.36 19.52 -10.43
C GLU A 66 -1.69 18.03 -10.59
N VAL A 67 -0.68 17.18 -10.41
CA VAL A 67 -0.81 15.71 -10.41
C VAL A 67 -0.20 15.13 -9.14
N VAL A 68 -0.78 14.04 -8.65
CA VAL A 68 -0.15 13.16 -7.65
C VAL A 68 0.59 12.08 -8.42
N PHE A 69 1.92 12.13 -8.45
CA PHE A 69 2.70 11.13 -9.19
C PHE A 69 2.66 9.78 -8.46
N PHE A 70 2.05 8.75 -9.06
CA PHE A 70 1.88 7.45 -8.42
C PHE A 70 1.75 6.33 -9.47
N GLY A 71 2.28 5.14 -9.17
CA GLY A 71 2.07 3.91 -9.94
C GLY A 71 3.30 3.38 -10.68
N LEU A 72 4.40 4.13 -10.81
CA LEU A 72 5.57 3.70 -11.57
C LEU A 72 6.23 2.43 -10.97
N GLN A 73 6.30 2.33 -9.64
CA GLN A 73 6.84 1.21 -8.89
C GLN A 73 6.11 -0.10 -9.20
N TYR A 74 4.79 -0.04 -9.41
CA TYR A 74 4.03 -1.20 -9.87
C TYR A 74 4.56 -1.68 -11.22
N PHE A 75 4.64 -0.80 -12.23
CA PHE A 75 5.11 -1.18 -13.57
C PHE A 75 6.55 -1.69 -13.56
N MET A 76 7.43 -1.08 -12.76
CA MET A 76 8.82 -1.52 -12.63
C MET A 76 8.92 -2.93 -12.04
N LYS A 77 8.29 -3.18 -10.89
CA LYS A 77 8.27 -4.51 -10.24
C LYS A 77 7.62 -5.58 -11.10
N ARG A 78 6.51 -5.24 -11.78
CA ARG A 78 5.69 -6.18 -12.53
C ARG A 78 6.30 -6.58 -13.88
N TYR A 79 6.92 -5.64 -14.59
CA TYR A 79 7.29 -5.84 -15.99
C TYR A 79 8.76 -5.58 -16.34
N LEU A 80 9.50 -4.80 -15.54
CA LEU A 80 10.87 -4.39 -15.89
C LEU A 80 11.95 -5.05 -15.03
N GLN A 81 11.63 -5.38 -13.78
CA GLN A 81 12.59 -5.90 -12.82
C GLN A 81 13.07 -7.31 -13.18
N GLY A 82 14.38 -7.53 -13.06
CA GLY A 82 15.02 -8.83 -13.23
C GLY A 82 15.18 -9.25 -14.69
N LYS A 83 15.25 -10.57 -14.91
CA LYS A 83 15.47 -11.17 -16.23
C LYS A 83 14.16 -11.26 -17.00
N VAL A 84 13.84 -10.20 -17.74
CA VAL A 84 12.58 -10.09 -18.48
C VAL A 84 12.69 -10.55 -19.93
N VAL A 85 13.93 -10.69 -20.43
CA VAL A 85 14.25 -11.24 -21.75
C VAL A 85 14.82 -12.66 -21.60
N THR A 86 14.23 -13.62 -22.29
CA THR A 86 14.73 -15.01 -22.37
C THR A 86 14.72 -15.48 -23.81
N ARG A 87 15.44 -16.58 -24.12
CA ARG A 87 15.50 -17.14 -25.47
C ARG A 87 14.11 -17.52 -25.99
N GLU A 88 13.28 -18.11 -25.14
CA GLU A 88 11.92 -18.54 -25.43
C GLU A 88 11.04 -17.33 -25.75
N ARG A 89 11.15 -16.27 -24.95
CA ARG A 89 10.41 -15.02 -25.16
C ARG A 89 10.83 -14.30 -26.44
N ILE A 90 12.12 -14.31 -26.80
CA ILE A 90 12.63 -13.76 -28.06
C ILE A 90 12.02 -14.52 -29.24
N ASN A 91 12.09 -15.85 -29.22
CA ASN A 91 11.56 -16.68 -30.31
C ASN A 91 10.04 -16.49 -30.47
N ALA A 92 9.30 -16.42 -29.35
CA ALA A 92 7.87 -16.14 -29.36
C ALA A 92 7.56 -14.74 -29.93
N ALA A 93 8.28 -13.72 -29.49
CA ALA A 93 8.08 -12.34 -29.95
C ALA A 93 8.40 -12.18 -31.44
N GLU A 94 9.51 -12.76 -31.92
CA GLU A 94 9.87 -12.74 -33.33
C GLU A 94 8.76 -13.32 -34.20
N ARG A 95 8.24 -14.50 -33.83
CA ARG A 95 7.15 -15.16 -34.56
C ARG A 95 5.90 -14.28 -34.62
N ILE A 96 5.49 -13.70 -33.50
CA ILE A 96 4.29 -12.85 -33.43
C ILE A 96 4.48 -11.55 -34.22
N VAL A 97 5.60 -10.85 -34.02
CA VAL A 97 5.86 -9.58 -34.70
C VAL A 97 5.97 -9.78 -36.21
N ASN A 98 6.69 -10.80 -36.68
CA ASN A 98 6.82 -11.07 -38.11
C ASN A 98 5.48 -11.50 -38.74
N GLY A 99 4.68 -12.29 -38.02
CA GLY A 99 3.32 -12.64 -38.46
C GLY A 99 2.37 -11.44 -38.51
N HIS A 100 2.49 -10.52 -37.55
CA HIS A 100 1.63 -9.34 -37.42
C HIS A 100 1.95 -8.24 -38.43
N MET A 101 3.25 -7.98 -38.69
CA MET A 101 3.70 -6.87 -39.54
C MET A 101 3.65 -7.18 -41.05
N GLY A 102 3.41 -8.44 -41.43
CA GLY A 102 3.30 -8.88 -42.82
C GLY A 102 4.60 -9.46 -43.40
N LEU A 103 4.43 -10.45 -44.27
CA LEU A 103 5.49 -11.27 -44.86
C LEU A 103 6.15 -10.56 -46.06
N GLY A 104 7.20 -9.79 -45.80
CA GLY A 104 8.21 -9.44 -46.79
C GLY A 104 9.59 -9.91 -46.35
N GLU A 105 10.64 -9.68 -47.17
CA GLU A 105 12.03 -9.96 -46.78
C GLU A 105 12.54 -9.09 -45.60
N MET A 106 11.82 -8.01 -45.30
CA MET A 106 12.16 -7.05 -44.26
C MET A 106 11.81 -7.56 -42.85
N LYS A 107 12.83 -7.94 -42.08
CA LYS A 107 12.69 -8.27 -40.65
C LYS A 107 12.47 -7.00 -39.82
N HIS A 108 11.24 -6.82 -39.34
CA HIS A 108 10.86 -5.73 -38.44
C HIS A 108 11.39 -5.96 -37.01
N PHE A 109 11.30 -7.18 -36.49
CA PHE A 109 11.75 -7.50 -35.14
C PHE A 109 13.28 -7.41 -34.99
N ASN A 110 13.76 -6.66 -33.98
CA ASN A 110 15.19 -6.51 -33.69
C ASN A 110 15.75 -7.70 -32.91
N ARG A 111 15.80 -8.88 -33.55
CA ARG A 111 16.27 -10.11 -32.90
C ARG A 111 17.68 -9.95 -32.30
N GLU A 112 18.61 -9.41 -33.07
CA GLU A 112 20.00 -9.20 -32.66
C GLU A 112 20.09 -8.27 -31.45
N GLY A 113 19.33 -7.18 -31.42
CA GLY A 113 19.28 -6.27 -30.27
C GLY A 113 18.75 -6.93 -29.00
N TRP A 114 17.73 -7.78 -29.11
CA TRP A 114 17.18 -8.52 -27.96
C TRP A 114 18.10 -9.65 -27.49
N GLU A 115 18.75 -10.37 -28.40
CA GLU A 115 19.77 -11.36 -28.06
C GLU A 115 20.98 -10.72 -27.41
N TYR A 116 21.38 -9.53 -27.85
CA TYR A 116 22.43 -8.76 -27.19
C TYR A 116 22.07 -8.44 -25.73
N ILE A 117 20.82 -8.05 -25.44
CA ILE A 117 20.36 -7.84 -24.07
C ILE A 117 20.39 -9.16 -23.26
N LEU A 118 19.96 -10.27 -23.86
CA LEU A 118 20.03 -11.58 -23.23
C LEU A 118 21.46 -11.97 -22.85
N GLU A 119 22.40 -11.84 -23.79
CA GLU A 119 23.76 -12.33 -23.64
C GLU A 119 24.65 -11.38 -22.82
N LYS A 120 24.56 -10.07 -23.07
CA LYS A 120 25.43 -9.07 -22.44
C LYS A 120 24.91 -8.62 -21.07
N HIS A 121 23.59 -8.55 -20.91
CA HIS A 121 22.93 -8.02 -19.70
C HIS A 121 22.16 -9.11 -18.94
N ASP A 122 22.37 -10.40 -19.28
CA ASP A 122 21.70 -11.54 -18.64
C ASP A 122 20.17 -11.38 -18.63
N GLY A 123 19.64 -10.87 -19.75
CA GLY A 123 18.21 -10.64 -19.96
C GLY A 123 17.59 -9.47 -19.18
N ARG A 124 18.40 -8.64 -18.52
CA ARG A 124 17.99 -7.42 -17.81
C ARG A 124 18.03 -6.21 -18.73
N LEU A 125 17.07 -5.30 -18.61
CA LEU A 125 16.96 -4.13 -19.48
C LEU A 125 18.02 -3.07 -19.14
N PRO A 126 18.96 -2.74 -20.04
CA PRO A 126 19.98 -1.72 -19.80
C PRO A 126 19.42 -0.30 -20.00
N VAL A 127 18.58 0.12 -19.06
CA VAL A 127 18.03 1.47 -18.97
C VAL A 127 18.18 2.02 -17.56
N VAL A 128 18.20 3.34 -17.44
CA VAL A 128 18.07 4.07 -16.18
C VAL A 128 16.76 4.86 -16.22
N ILE A 129 16.02 4.82 -15.10
CA ILE A 129 14.82 5.63 -14.90
C ILE A 129 15.04 6.50 -13.66
N LYS A 130 14.90 7.82 -13.83
CA LYS A 130 14.74 8.75 -12.72
C LYS A 130 13.31 9.24 -12.66
N ALA A 131 12.74 9.39 -11.47
CA ALA A 131 11.36 9.85 -11.31
C ALA A 131 11.19 10.73 -10.07
N ALA A 132 10.15 11.57 -10.08
CA ALA A 132 9.69 12.22 -8.86
C ALA A 132 9.33 11.15 -7.81
N PRO A 133 9.56 11.38 -6.51
CA PRO A 133 9.10 10.48 -5.48
C PRO A 133 7.60 10.19 -5.61
N GLU A 134 7.19 8.93 -5.46
CA GLU A 134 5.75 8.63 -5.52
C GLU A 134 4.99 9.27 -4.37
N GLY A 135 3.75 9.71 -4.66
CA GLY A 135 2.92 10.54 -3.80
C GLY A 135 3.17 12.05 -3.96
N MET A 136 4.30 12.46 -4.53
CA MET A 136 4.64 13.88 -4.68
C MET A 136 3.59 14.61 -5.54
N VAL A 137 3.12 15.75 -5.03
CA VAL A 137 2.20 16.64 -5.74
C VAL A 137 3.01 17.60 -6.62
N VAL A 138 2.85 17.48 -7.95
CA VAL A 138 3.65 18.21 -8.93
C VAL A 138 2.73 19.03 -9.84
N PRO A 139 2.94 20.36 -9.98
CA PRO A 139 2.22 21.17 -10.95
C PRO A 139 2.41 20.64 -12.37
N VAL A 140 1.37 20.74 -13.19
CA VAL A 140 1.43 20.36 -14.61
C VAL A 140 2.57 21.07 -15.35
N LYS A 141 2.97 20.51 -16.49
CA LYS A 141 4.10 20.96 -17.34
C LYS A 141 5.47 20.80 -16.69
N ASN A 142 5.59 19.92 -15.69
CA ASN A 142 6.86 19.51 -15.11
C ASN A 142 7.21 18.06 -15.46
N VAL A 143 8.51 17.77 -15.54
CA VAL A 143 9.02 16.42 -15.71
C VAL A 143 8.70 15.59 -14.47
N LEU A 144 8.20 14.38 -14.69
CA LEU A 144 7.84 13.43 -13.64
C LEU A 144 8.71 12.18 -13.68
N MET A 145 9.15 11.79 -14.87
CA MET A 145 10.00 10.63 -15.11
C MET A 145 10.90 10.90 -16.32
N THR A 146 12.12 10.39 -16.27
CA THR A 146 13.08 10.38 -17.38
C THR A 146 13.61 8.97 -17.58
N VAL A 147 13.88 8.59 -18.83
CA VAL A 147 14.36 7.26 -19.22
C VAL A 147 15.49 7.42 -20.21
N ALA A 148 16.59 6.70 -19.99
CA ALA A 148 17.72 6.65 -20.92
C ALA A 148 18.25 5.21 -21.01
N ASN A 149 18.78 4.81 -22.17
CA ASN A 149 19.56 3.59 -22.27
C ASN A 149 20.92 3.79 -21.61
N THR A 150 21.44 2.75 -20.97
CA THR A 150 22.76 2.76 -20.30
C THR A 150 23.84 2.04 -21.12
N ASP A 151 23.43 1.34 -22.19
CA ASP A 151 24.32 0.69 -23.15
C ASP A 151 24.12 1.31 -24.55
N PRO A 152 25.20 1.75 -25.24
CA PRO A 152 25.13 2.31 -26.58
C PRO A 152 24.41 1.47 -27.63
N LYS A 153 24.46 0.13 -27.53
CA LYS A 153 23.78 -0.77 -28.49
C LYS A 153 22.28 -0.89 -28.24
N CYS A 154 21.79 -0.32 -27.15
CA CYS A 154 20.39 -0.38 -26.72
C CYS A 154 19.67 0.97 -26.84
N PHE A 155 20.16 1.91 -27.66
CA PHE A 155 19.54 3.23 -27.87
C PHE A 155 18.04 3.16 -28.24
N TRP A 156 17.63 2.14 -28.97
CA TRP A 156 16.25 1.93 -29.41
C TRP A 156 15.30 1.53 -28.27
N LEU A 157 15.83 1.03 -27.15
CA LEU A 157 15.05 0.47 -26.05
C LEU A 157 14.29 1.55 -25.28
N THR A 158 14.85 2.75 -25.12
CA THR A 158 14.23 3.87 -24.36
C THR A 158 12.79 4.13 -24.77
N ASN A 159 12.54 4.30 -26.08
CA ASN A 159 11.19 4.54 -26.59
C ASN A 159 10.43 3.28 -26.95
N TYR A 160 11.07 2.11 -26.94
CA TYR A 160 10.34 0.83 -26.99
C TYR A 160 9.47 0.66 -25.74
N LEU A 161 10.00 1.05 -24.57
CA LEU A 161 9.30 0.96 -23.29
C LEU A 161 8.20 2.03 -23.10
N GLU A 162 8.10 3.01 -24.00
CA GLU A 162 7.16 4.13 -23.90
C GLU A 162 5.72 3.67 -23.73
N THR A 163 5.25 2.70 -24.53
CA THR A 163 3.84 2.29 -24.52
C THR A 163 3.41 1.78 -23.14
N LEU A 164 4.27 0.98 -22.50
CA LEU A 164 4.04 0.46 -21.17
C LEU A 164 4.19 1.55 -20.10
N LEU A 165 5.28 2.32 -20.14
CA LEU A 165 5.56 3.35 -19.14
C LEU A 165 4.56 4.51 -19.17
N VAL A 166 3.98 4.83 -20.32
CA VAL A 166 2.93 5.85 -20.42
C VAL A 166 1.68 5.45 -19.64
N GLN A 167 1.41 4.15 -19.44
CA GLN A 167 0.25 3.66 -18.68
C GLN A 167 0.22 4.14 -17.21
N VAL A 168 1.35 4.63 -16.68
CA VAL A 168 1.42 5.38 -15.41
C VAL A 168 0.43 6.55 -15.37
N TRP A 169 -0.02 7.05 -16.54
CA TRP A 169 -1.08 8.06 -16.63
C TRP A 169 -2.32 7.67 -15.82
N TYR A 170 -2.69 6.39 -15.79
CA TYR A 170 -3.93 5.92 -15.18
C TYR A 170 -3.90 6.02 -13.64
N PRO A 171 -3.01 5.32 -12.91
CA PRO A 171 -2.95 5.44 -11.46
C PRO A 171 -2.63 6.88 -11.01
N MET A 172 -1.82 7.63 -11.77
CA MET A 172 -1.57 9.05 -11.51
C MET A 172 -2.85 9.89 -11.59
N THR A 173 -3.68 9.68 -12.62
CA THR A 173 -4.92 10.44 -12.82
C THR A 173 -5.97 10.07 -11.76
N VAL A 174 -6.09 8.79 -11.41
CA VAL A 174 -6.97 8.33 -10.31
C VAL A 174 -6.55 8.95 -8.98
N ALA A 175 -5.26 8.89 -8.63
CA ALA A 175 -4.74 9.50 -7.40
C ALA A 175 -4.97 11.02 -7.37
N THR A 176 -4.78 11.69 -8.51
CA THR A 176 -5.01 13.13 -8.66
C THR A 176 -6.49 13.50 -8.46
N GLN A 177 -7.43 12.84 -9.14
CA GLN A 177 -8.84 13.15 -8.98
C GLN A 177 -9.38 12.76 -7.60
N SER A 178 -8.84 11.69 -7.02
CA SER A 178 -9.17 11.27 -5.66
C SER A 178 -8.76 12.37 -4.67
N ARG A 179 -7.54 12.89 -4.80
CA ARG A 179 -7.06 14.03 -4.01
C ARG A 179 -7.89 15.30 -4.23
N ALA A 180 -8.27 15.61 -5.46
CA ALA A 180 -9.12 16.77 -5.75
C ALA A 180 -10.51 16.65 -5.11
N GLN A 181 -11.11 15.46 -5.08
CA GLN A 181 -12.35 15.19 -4.36
C GLN A 181 -12.18 15.32 -2.84
N LYS A 182 -11.05 14.85 -2.31
CA LYS A 182 -10.68 15.04 -0.90
C LYS A 182 -10.64 16.51 -0.50
N GLN A 183 -10.02 17.36 -1.31
CA GLN A 183 -9.99 18.81 -1.06
C GLN A 183 -11.40 19.42 -0.99
N VAL A 184 -12.28 19.07 -1.95
CA VAL A 184 -13.68 19.53 -1.96
C VAL A 184 -14.43 19.08 -0.69
N ILE A 185 -14.24 17.83 -0.26
CA ILE A 185 -14.84 17.29 0.96
C ILE A 185 -14.31 18.03 2.19
N MET A 186 -13.00 18.21 2.31
CA MET A 186 -12.37 18.89 3.45
C MET A 186 -12.85 20.33 3.57
N GLU A 187 -12.88 21.08 2.46
CA GLU A 187 -13.39 22.44 2.43
C GLU A 187 -14.84 22.51 2.93
N SER A 188 -15.68 21.57 2.48
CA SER A 188 -17.09 21.54 2.85
C SER A 188 -17.29 21.13 4.32
N LEU A 189 -16.49 20.20 4.83
CA LEU A 189 -16.47 19.83 6.24
C LEU A 189 -16.11 21.03 7.12
N ILE A 190 -15.06 21.77 6.78
CA ILE A 190 -14.65 22.99 7.51
C ILE A 190 -15.75 24.04 7.47
N LYS A 191 -16.26 24.37 6.27
CA LYS A 191 -17.32 25.39 6.09
C LYS A 191 -18.58 25.06 6.87
N THR A 192 -18.89 23.77 7.03
CA THR A 192 -20.09 23.31 7.72
C THR A 192 -19.87 22.97 9.20
N GLY A 193 -18.71 23.34 9.78
CA GLY A 193 -18.47 23.33 11.22
C GLY A 193 -17.67 22.14 11.77
N THR A 194 -17.05 21.33 10.90
CA THR A 194 -16.17 20.24 11.32
C THR A 194 -14.79 20.79 11.68
N ASP A 195 -14.35 20.57 12.92
CA ASP A 195 -12.98 20.87 13.31
C ASP A 195 -12.03 19.74 12.87
N LEU A 196 -11.52 19.85 11.64
CA LEU A 196 -10.62 18.83 11.08
C LEU A 196 -9.33 18.64 11.87
N LYS A 197 -8.88 19.65 12.64
CA LYS A 197 -7.64 19.56 13.43
C LYS A 197 -7.81 18.66 14.65
N ASN A 198 -8.98 18.73 15.28
CA ASN A 198 -9.30 17.95 16.49
C ASN A 198 -10.16 16.71 16.20
N MET A 199 -10.67 16.56 14.98
CA MET A 199 -11.33 15.33 14.53
C MET A 199 -10.31 14.19 14.57
N PRO A 200 -10.71 12.97 14.98
CA PRO A 200 -9.84 11.81 15.02
C PRO A 200 -9.57 11.31 13.58
N ASN A 201 -8.92 12.12 12.75
CA ASN A 201 -8.61 11.82 11.36
C ASN A 201 -7.32 11.00 11.22
N LYS A 202 -6.47 11.06 12.25
CA LYS A 202 -5.17 10.40 12.36
C LYS A 202 -5.29 8.89 12.54
N LEU A 203 -4.67 8.11 11.65
CA LEU A 203 -4.75 6.64 11.64
C LEU A 203 -3.63 5.97 12.47
N PRO A 204 -3.91 4.87 13.17
CA PRO A 204 -5.17 4.10 13.14
C PRO A 204 -6.24 4.74 14.02
N VAL A 205 -7.37 5.09 13.42
CA VAL A 205 -8.57 5.54 14.14
C VAL A 205 -9.28 4.29 14.67
N PRO A 206 -9.95 4.34 15.84
CA PRO A 206 -10.80 3.24 16.28
C PRO A 206 -11.69 2.76 15.14
N LEU A 207 -11.58 1.46 14.83
CA LEU A 207 -12.47 0.73 13.94
C LEU A 207 -13.91 1.19 14.22
N LYS A 208 -14.66 1.56 13.16
CA LYS A 208 -16.07 2.01 13.21
C LYS A 208 -16.31 3.53 13.34
N MET A 209 -15.34 4.38 13.00
CA MET A 209 -15.54 5.84 12.88
C MET A 209 -15.55 6.32 11.42
N ILE A 210 -16.41 7.29 11.12
CA ILE A 210 -16.40 8.00 9.83
C ILE A 210 -15.57 9.26 10.03
N THR A 211 -14.45 9.34 9.32
CA THR A 211 -13.48 10.44 9.34
C THR A 211 -13.25 10.91 7.91
N VAL A 212 -12.45 11.96 7.69
CA VAL A 212 -12.14 12.42 6.33
C VAL A 212 -11.59 11.28 5.46
N GLY A 213 -10.78 10.39 6.03
CA GLY A 213 -10.22 9.23 5.33
C GLY A 213 -11.27 8.23 4.82
N TYR A 214 -12.50 8.27 5.33
CA TYR A 214 -13.60 7.37 4.93
C TYR A 214 -14.77 8.09 4.25
N GLN A 215 -14.62 9.38 3.94
CA GLN A 215 -15.71 10.17 3.33
C GLN A 215 -15.95 9.88 1.85
N LEU A 216 -15.00 9.26 1.17
CA LEU A 216 -15.18 8.77 -0.20
C LEU A 216 -14.71 7.31 -0.25
N ASN A 217 -15.65 6.40 -0.44
CA ASN A 217 -15.40 4.96 -0.59
C ASN A 217 -15.32 4.60 -2.07
N ASP A 218 -14.33 3.81 -2.44
CA ASP A 218 -14.21 3.28 -3.79
C ASP A 218 -15.18 2.09 -4.01
N PHE A 219 -16.11 2.25 -4.95
CA PHE A 219 -17.07 1.23 -5.41
C PHE A 219 -16.78 0.75 -6.84
N GLY A 220 -15.56 0.96 -7.33
CA GLY A 220 -15.22 0.89 -8.75
C GLY A 220 -14.86 -0.48 -9.28
N CYS A 221 -14.63 -1.50 -8.45
CA CYS A 221 -14.15 -2.82 -8.88
C CYS A 221 -14.93 -3.43 -10.06
N ARG A 222 -16.27 -3.32 -10.05
CA ARG A 222 -17.13 -3.85 -11.13
C ARG A 222 -17.25 -2.94 -12.36
N GLY A 223 -16.88 -1.66 -12.20
CA GLY A 223 -17.06 -0.62 -13.21
C GLY A 223 -15.82 -0.35 -14.05
N VAL A 224 -14.71 -1.05 -13.81
CA VAL A 224 -13.45 -0.91 -14.54
C VAL A 224 -13.27 -1.97 -15.63
N SER A 225 -12.33 -1.74 -16.54
CA SER A 225 -12.08 -2.56 -17.73
C SER A 225 -11.38 -3.90 -17.48
N SER A 226 -10.70 -4.07 -16.34
CA SER A 226 -10.01 -5.32 -15.99
C SER A 226 -9.68 -5.37 -14.49
N MET A 227 -9.30 -6.55 -14.00
CA MET A 227 -8.82 -6.72 -12.61
C MET A 227 -7.48 -6.01 -12.37
N GLU A 228 -6.64 -5.86 -13.39
CA GLU A 228 -5.39 -5.09 -13.28
C GLU A 228 -5.69 -3.59 -13.17
N THR A 229 -6.68 -3.09 -13.92
CA THR A 229 -7.22 -1.73 -13.78
C THR A 229 -7.84 -1.50 -12.40
N ALA A 230 -8.58 -2.49 -11.86
CA ALA A 230 -9.12 -2.45 -10.50
C ALA A 230 -7.99 -2.38 -9.44
N SER A 231 -6.94 -3.17 -9.67
CA SER A 231 -5.75 -3.27 -8.81
C SER A 231 -5.02 -1.93 -8.70
N ILE A 232 -4.54 -1.39 -9.81
CA ILE A 232 -3.76 -0.14 -9.78
C ILE A 232 -4.62 1.10 -9.52
N GLY A 233 -5.89 1.09 -9.95
CA GLY A 233 -6.85 2.18 -9.69
C GLY A 233 -7.29 2.24 -8.23
N GLY A 234 -7.67 1.10 -7.63
CA GLY A 234 -8.02 1.04 -6.22
C GLY A 234 -6.86 1.46 -5.31
N ALA A 235 -5.63 1.00 -5.62
CA ALA A 235 -4.43 1.44 -4.89
C ALA A 235 -4.21 2.96 -5.01
N ALA A 236 -4.43 3.54 -6.20
CA ALA A 236 -4.30 4.98 -6.42
C ALA A 236 -5.34 5.79 -5.64
N HIS A 237 -6.56 5.28 -5.47
CA HIS A 237 -7.55 5.92 -4.60
C HIS A 237 -7.12 5.87 -3.12
N LEU A 238 -6.60 4.73 -2.67
CA LEU A 238 -6.13 4.50 -1.30
C LEU A 238 -4.95 5.42 -0.89
N VAL A 239 -4.28 6.07 -1.83
CA VAL A 239 -3.30 7.14 -1.55
C VAL A 239 -3.93 8.32 -0.81
N ASN A 240 -5.23 8.56 -0.99
CA ASN A 240 -5.93 9.72 -0.44
C ASN A 240 -6.99 9.36 0.61
N PHE A 241 -7.54 8.15 0.55
CA PHE A 241 -8.60 7.65 1.43
C PHE A 241 -8.30 6.23 1.91
N CYS A 242 -9.16 5.70 2.79
CA CYS A 242 -9.07 4.35 3.36
C CYS A 242 -10.30 3.49 3.04
N GLY A 243 -11.38 4.08 2.54
CA GLY A 243 -12.58 3.34 2.16
C GLY A 243 -12.45 2.75 0.76
N SER A 244 -12.55 1.43 0.63
CA SER A 244 -12.62 0.76 -0.67
C SER A 244 -13.27 -0.61 -0.57
N ASP A 245 -14.18 -0.89 -1.50
CA ASP A 245 -14.73 -2.23 -1.76
C ASP A 245 -13.96 -2.92 -2.91
N THR A 246 -12.98 -2.25 -3.50
CA THR A 246 -12.08 -2.78 -4.54
C THR A 246 -10.89 -3.48 -3.90
N MET A 247 -11.13 -4.68 -3.37
CA MET A 247 -10.08 -5.53 -2.75
C MET A 247 -8.78 -5.65 -3.56
N PRO A 248 -8.78 -5.76 -4.91
CA PRO A 248 -7.53 -5.82 -5.68
C PRO A 248 -6.61 -4.60 -5.46
N GLY A 249 -7.19 -3.43 -5.17
CA GLY A 249 -6.44 -2.22 -4.83
C GLY A 249 -5.66 -2.34 -3.52
N LEU A 250 -6.30 -2.96 -2.52
CA LEU A 250 -5.66 -3.27 -1.24
C LEU A 250 -4.50 -4.26 -1.43
N CYS A 251 -4.72 -5.35 -2.17
CA CYS A 251 -3.67 -6.33 -2.47
C CYS A 251 -2.47 -5.67 -3.16
N THR A 252 -2.74 -4.76 -4.10
CA THR A 252 -1.68 -4.02 -4.80
C THR A 252 -0.87 -3.12 -3.88
N ALA A 253 -1.53 -2.41 -2.95
CA ALA A 253 -0.85 -1.58 -1.97
C ALA A 253 0.04 -2.42 -1.02
N ILE A 254 -0.42 -3.61 -0.63
CA ILE A 254 0.34 -4.56 0.19
C ILE A 254 1.55 -5.09 -0.58
N ASP A 255 1.33 -5.69 -1.75
CA ASP A 255 2.36 -6.43 -2.50
C ASP A 255 3.42 -5.50 -3.11
N TYR A 256 2.98 -4.37 -3.66
CA TYR A 256 3.86 -3.48 -4.41
C TYR A 256 4.38 -2.31 -3.59
N TYR A 257 3.74 -1.94 -2.48
CA TYR A 257 4.12 -0.79 -1.66
C TYR A 257 4.28 -1.11 -0.17
N ASN A 258 4.27 -2.39 0.22
CA ASN A 258 4.47 -2.83 1.60
C ASN A 258 3.52 -2.15 2.61
N LEU A 259 2.26 -1.91 2.23
CA LEU A 259 1.25 -1.42 3.17
C LEU A 259 1.05 -2.44 4.29
N PRO A 260 1.29 -2.10 5.58
CA PRO A 260 1.04 -3.02 6.69
C PRO A 260 -0.46 -3.29 6.85
N LEU A 261 -0.84 -4.56 7.01
CA LEU A 261 -2.25 -4.97 7.18
C LEU A 261 -2.91 -4.28 8.39
N GLU A 262 -2.14 -4.00 9.44
CA GLU A 262 -2.61 -3.29 10.64
C GLU A 262 -2.93 -1.81 10.36
N GLN A 263 -2.34 -1.23 9.30
CA GLN A 263 -2.68 0.11 8.80
C GLN A 263 -3.84 0.08 7.78
N CYS A 264 -4.28 -1.11 7.37
CA CYS A 264 -5.48 -1.36 6.55
C CYS A 264 -6.74 -1.60 7.40
N VAL A 265 -6.63 -1.47 8.73
CA VAL A 265 -7.69 -1.76 9.68
C VAL A 265 -8.83 -0.76 9.46
N GLY A 266 -9.89 -1.21 8.77
CA GLY A 266 -11.07 -0.41 8.42
C GLY A 266 -11.39 -0.29 6.91
N THR A 267 -10.86 -1.12 6.02
CA THR A 267 -11.24 -1.10 4.60
C THR A 267 -12.59 -1.80 4.37
N SER A 268 -13.64 -0.99 4.19
CA SER A 268 -15.05 -1.38 4.04
C SER A 268 -15.78 -1.80 5.33
N VAL A 269 -17.10 -1.86 5.25
CA VAL A 269 -18.05 -2.19 6.34
C VAL A 269 -19.10 -3.16 5.81
N PRO A 270 -19.78 -3.93 6.67
CA PRO A 270 -20.95 -4.70 6.24
C PRO A 270 -21.96 -3.79 5.54
N ALA A 271 -22.24 -4.11 4.27
CA ALA A 271 -23.12 -3.34 3.42
C ALA A 271 -24.12 -4.26 2.70
N ALA A 272 -25.38 -3.84 2.63
CA ALA A 272 -26.39 -4.50 1.80
C ALA A 272 -26.30 -4.01 0.35
N GLU A 273 -26.56 -4.93 -0.58
CA GLU A 273 -26.92 -4.61 -1.97
C GLU A 273 -28.38 -5.00 -2.25
N HIS A 274 -28.94 -4.56 -3.38
CA HIS A 274 -30.36 -4.78 -3.68
C HIS A 274 -30.79 -6.25 -3.56
N SER A 275 -29.98 -7.20 -4.04
CA SER A 275 -30.29 -8.63 -3.97
C SER A 275 -30.58 -9.12 -2.54
N THR A 276 -29.82 -8.62 -1.56
CA THR A 276 -29.94 -8.99 -0.14
C THR A 276 -31.17 -8.38 0.53
N ILE A 277 -31.75 -7.32 -0.05
CA ILE A 277 -33.01 -6.72 0.39
C ILE A 277 -34.19 -7.35 -0.36
N THR A 278 -34.13 -7.40 -1.69
CA THR A 278 -35.24 -7.83 -2.53
C THR A 278 -35.55 -9.31 -2.44
N SER A 279 -34.58 -10.15 -2.02
CA SER A 279 -34.80 -11.57 -1.77
C SER A 279 -35.79 -11.85 -0.62
N TRP A 280 -36.04 -10.86 0.25
CA TRP A 280 -37.09 -10.90 1.28
C TRP A 280 -38.45 -10.48 0.74
N THR A 281 -38.56 -10.16 -0.55
CA THR A 281 -39.73 -9.57 -1.23
C THR A 281 -40.07 -8.17 -0.74
N LYS A 282 -40.95 -7.48 -1.47
CA LYS A 282 -41.42 -6.13 -1.08
C LYS A 282 -42.11 -6.10 0.28
N ALA A 283 -42.86 -7.14 0.62
CA ALA A 283 -43.51 -7.24 1.92
C ALA A 283 -42.52 -7.47 3.07
N GLY A 284 -41.33 -8.02 2.79
CA GLY A 284 -40.30 -8.32 3.78
C GLY A 284 -39.17 -7.29 3.85
N GLU A 285 -39.28 -6.12 3.20
CA GLU A 285 -38.22 -5.09 3.22
C GLU A 285 -37.83 -4.69 4.65
N LYS A 286 -38.82 -4.47 5.52
CA LYS A 286 -38.58 -4.22 6.95
C LYS A 286 -37.79 -5.35 7.61
N SER A 287 -38.15 -6.60 7.33
CA SER A 287 -37.48 -7.77 7.91
C SER A 287 -36.03 -7.89 7.43
N ALA A 288 -35.75 -7.53 6.17
CA ALA A 288 -34.38 -7.45 5.65
C ALA A 288 -33.56 -6.38 6.38
N PHE A 289 -34.14 -5.20 6.57
CA PHE A 289 -33.54 -4.08 7.31
C PHE A 289 -33.24 -4.44 8.77
N GLU A 290 -34.23 -5.03 9.45
CA GLU A 290 -34.09 -5.50 10.83
C GLU A 290 -33.02 -6.61 10.94
N ASN A 291 -32.97 -7.52 9.97
CA ASN A 291 -31.97 -8.58 9.92
C ASN A 291 -30.55 -8.00 9.79
N MET A 292 -30.32 -6.98 8.95
CA MET A 292 -29.02 -6.30 8.87
C MET A 292 -28.58 -5.74 10.22
N LEU A 293 -29.49 -5.09 10.96
CA LEU A 293 -29.19 -4.55 12.27
C LEU A 293 -28.90 -5.65 13.31
N LYS A 294 -29.56 -6.81 13.22
CA LYS A 294 -29.37 -7.95 14.13
C LYS A 294 -28.10 -8.76 13.85
N GLN A 295 -27.77 -9.00 12.58
CA GLN A 295 -26.54 -9.72 12.20
C GLN A 295 -25.28 -8.91 12.48
N TYR A 296 -25.38 -7.58 12.40
CA TYR A 296 -24.30 -6.65 12.67
C TYR A 296 -24.69 -5.71 13.83
N PRO A 297 -24.75 -6.20 15.09
CA PRO A 297 -25.27 -5.45 16.23
C PRO A 297 -24.36 -4.29 16.65
N GLU A 298 -23.08 -4.34 16.29
CA GLU A 298 -22.08 -3.31 16.57
C GLU A 298 -21.50 -2.71 15.30
N GLY A 299 -20.89 -1.53 15.44
CA GLY A 299 -20.19 -0.87 14.35
C GLY A 299 -21.10 -0.30 13.26
N ILE A 300 -20.47 0.04 12.14
CA ILE A 300 -21.12 0.67 11.00
C ILE A 300 -21.76 -0.42 10.12
N VAL A 301 -23.03 -0.22 9.75
CA VAL A 301 -23.71 -1.02 8.74
C VAL A 301 -24.35 -0.11 7.70
N ALA A 302 -24.07 -0.33 6.42
CA ALA A 302 -24.64 0.44 5.32
C ALA A 302 -25.78 -0.34 4.66
N VAL A 303 -26.95 0.27 4.48
CA VAL A 303 -28.13 -0.43 3.95
C VAL A 303 -28.74 0.35 2.79
N VAL A 304 -28.67 -0.24 1.59
CA VAL A 304 -29.40 0.28 0.42
C VAL A 304 -30.89 0.31 0.72
N SER A 305 -31.49 1.50 0.60
CA SER A 305 -32.81 1.80 1.16
C SER A 305 -33.82 2.25 0.10
N ASP A 306 -33.48 2.15 -1.18
CA ASP A 306 -34.31 2.58 -2.31
C ASP A 306 -34.72 1.42 -3.23
N SER A 307 -34.70 0.17 -2.71
CA SER A 307 -35.14 -1.00 -3.47
C SER A 307 -36.59 -0.89 -3.96
N TYR A 308 -37.44 -0.15 -3.24
CA TYR A 308 -38.82 0.12 -3.64
C TYR A 308 -39.21 1.59 -3.50
N ASP A 309 -38.98 2.20 -2.34
CA ASP A 309 -39.33 3.60 -2.06
C ASP A 309 -38.45 4.15 -0.93
N ILE A 310 -37.46 4.97 -1.29
CA ILE A 310 -36.50 5.58 -0.34
C ILE A 310 -37.18 6.47 0.70
N PHE A 311 -38.29 7.11 0.35
CA PHE A 311 -38.99 8.02 1.26
C PHE A 311 -39.76 7.24 2.32
N ASN A 312 -40.48 6.19 1.91
CA ASN A 312 -41.12 5.26 2.85
C ASN A 312 -40.08 4.55 3.74
N ALA A 313 -38.94 4.13 3.17
CA ALA A 313 -37.86 3.54 3.94
C ALA A 313 -37.33 4.51 5.01
N CYS A 314 -37.11 5.78 4.68
CA CYS A 314 -36.61 6.78 5.63
C CYS A 314 -37.63 7.17 6.70
N GLU A 315 -38.89 7.46 6.34
CA GLU A 315 -39.90 7.99 7.29
C GLU A 315 -40.57 6.87 8.10
N LYS A 316 -41.00 5.80 7.44
CA LYS A 316 -41.77 4.73 8.07
C LYS A 316 -40.88 3.63 8.63
N LEU A 317 -39.99 3.06 7.82
CA LEU A 317 -39.21 1.89 8.26
C LEU A 317 -38.11 2.31 9.25
N TRP A 318 -37.15 3.14 8.82
CA TRP A 318 -36.07 3.61 9.68
C TRP A 318 -36.55 4.64 10.71
N GLY A 319 -37.32 5.63 10.28
CA GLY A 319 -37.75 6.75 11.13
C GLY A 319 -38.84 6.42 12.15
N THR A 320 -39.51 5.27 12.03
CA THR A 320 -40.59 4.88 12.94
C THR A 320 -40.44 3.44 13.43
N GLU A 321 -40.53 2.44 12.54
CA GLU A 321 -40.66 1.03 12.95
C GLU A 321 -39.37 0.41 13.48
N LEU A 322 -38.19 0.88 13.04
CA LEU A 322 -36.87 0.37 13.42
C LEU A 322 -36.04 1.40 14.18
N LYS A 323 -36.62 2.58 14.49
CA LYS A 323 -35.93 3.71 15.11
C LYS A 323 -35.25 3.34 16.43
N ASP A 324 -35.97 2.63 17.30
CA ASP A 324 -35.46 2.24 18.62
C ASP A 324 -34.33 1.22 18.51
N LEU A 325 -34.40 0.32 17.51
CA LEU A 325 -33.32 -0.64 17.23
C LEU A 325 -32.06 0.06 16.74
N ILE A 326 -32.18 1.14 15.95
CA ILE A 326 -31.04 1.97 15.54
C ILE A 326 -30.44 2.71 16.74
N ALA A 327 -31.29 3.36 17.55
CA ALA A 327 -30.85 4.18 18.68
C ALA A 327 -30.22 3.36 19.82
N SER A 328 -30.57 2.08 19.94
CA SER A 328 -30.06 1.17 20.97
C SER A 328 -28.78 0.42 20.59
N ARG A 329 -28.24 0.62 19.37
CA ARG A 329 -26.98 -0.03 18.94
C ARG A 329 -25.82 0.36 19.86
N ALA A 330 -25.03 -0.62 20.28
CA ALA A 330 -23.88 -0.38 21.14
C ALA A 330 -22.84 0.52 20.45
N ALA A 331 -22.47 1.64 21.08
CA ALA A 331 -21.52 2.59 20.52
C ALA A 331 -20.16 1.91 20.23
N PRO A 332 -19.50 2.20 19.09
CA PRO A 332 -19.88 3.14 18.02
C PRO A 332 -20.77 2.51 16.92
N GLY A 333 -21.92 1.94 17.31
CA GLY A 333 -22.93 1.40 16.40
C GLY A 333 -23.59 2.49 15.57
N ARG A 334 -23.62 2.32 14.24
CA ARG A 334 -24.14 3.31 13.31
C ARG A 334 -24.82 2.66 12.10
N LEU A 335 -26.04 3.10 11.81
CA LEU A 335 -26.68 2.84 10.51
C LEU A 335 -26.23 3.91 9.50
N VAL A 336 -25.92 3.49 8.28
CA VAL A 336 -25.71 4.38 7.14
C VAL A 336 -26.77 4.07 6.09
N VAL A 337 -27.72 4.99 5.92
CA VAL A 337 -28.79 4.87 4.93
C VAL A 337 -28.21 5.18 3.54
N ARG A 338 -28.42 4.28 2.58
CA ARG A 338 -27.91 4.44 1.21
C ARG A 338 -29.03 4.59 0.19
N PRO A 339 -29.30 5.80 -0.33
CA PRO A 339 -29.92 5.96 -1.64
C PRO A 339 -28.95 5.54 -2.76
N ASP A 340 -29.47 4.88 -3.81
CA ASP A 340 -28.72 4.40 -4.98
C ASP A 340 -29.41 4.74 -6.32
N SER A 341 -30.38 5.67 -6.29
CA SER A 341 -31.14 6.16 -7.43
C SER A 341 -31.72 7.56 -7.15
N GLY A 342 -32.26 8.20 -8.20
CA GLY A 342 -32.71 9.60 -8.17
C GLY A 342 -31.61 10.56 -8.63
N ASP A 343 -31.90 11.87 -8.70
CA ASP A 343 -30.87 12.87 -9.00
C ASP A 343 -29.96 13.05 -7.76
N PRO A 344 -28.66 12.69 -7.82
CA PRO A 344 -27.75 12.82 -6.68
C PRO A 344 -27.77 14.22 -6.08
N LYS A 345 -27.99 15.26 -6.91
CA LYS A 345 -28.00 16.68 -6.51
C LYS A 345 -29.08 16.99 -5.48
N THR A 346 -30.24 16.33 -5.55
CA THR A 346 -31.39 16.62 -4.68
C THR A 346 -31.65 15.52 -3.68
N ILE A 347 -31.42 14.25 -4.05
CA ILE A 347 -31.86 13.10 -3.25
C ILE A 347 -31.22 13.06 -1.85
N VAL A 348 -29.95 13.46 -1.73
CA VAL A 348 -29.24 13.47 -0.44
C VAL A 348 -29.89 14.43 0.54
N VAL A 349 -30.24 15.63 0.08
CA VAL A 349 -30.94 16.64 0.91
C VAL A 349 -32.32 16.11 1.31
N GLU A 350 -33.07 15.52 0.38
CA GLU A 350 -34.41 14.99 0.66
C GLU A 350 -34.36 13.87 1.70
N VAL A 351 -33.41 12.95 1.59
CA VAL A 351 -33.19 11.88 2.58
C VAL A 351 -32.87 12.49 3.95
N LEU A 352 -31.95 13.46 4.02
CA LEU A 352 -31.59 14.11 5.29
C LEU A 352 -32.78 14.86 5.90
N GLU A 353 -33.56 15.60 5.11
CA GLU A 353 -34.76 16.29 5.59
C GLU A 353 -35.79 15.32 6.17
N ARG A 354 -35.99 14.15 5.54
CA ARG A 354 -36.91 13.13 6.05
C ARG A 354 -36.39 12.47 7.32
N LEU A 355 -35.13 12.02 7.33
CA LEU A 355 -34.52 11.47 8.55
C LEU A 355 -34.55 12.50 9.68
N GLY A 356 -34.29 13.77 9.39
CA GLY A 356 -34.29 14.87 10.35
C GLY A 356 -35.65 15.17 11.01
N LYS A 357 -36.77 14.74 10.42
CA LYS A 357 -38.10 14.81 11.06
C LYS A 357 -38.28 13.74 12.14
N HIS A 358 -37.58 12.62 12.00
CA HIS A 358 -37.78 11.44 12.83
C HIS A 358 -36.68 11.24 13.88
N PHE A 359 -35.46 11.71 13.60
CA PHE A 359 -34.31 11.59 14.50
C PHE A 359 -33.98 12.95 15.14
N PRO A 360 -33.48 12.98 16.40
CA PRO A 360 -33.19 14.24 17.09
C PRO A 360 -31.99 14.97 16.46
N VAL A 361 -32.28 15.96 15.62
CA VAL A 361 -31.27 16.80 14.96
C VAL A 361 -30.76 17.86 15.93
N THR A 362 -29.44 18.02 16.00
CA THR A 362 -28.80 19.16 16.67
C THR A 362 -28.35 20.19 15.65
N THR A 363 -28.07 21.41 16.10
CA THR A 363 -27.40 22.43 15.27
C THR A 363 -26.02 22.66 15.86
N ASN A 364 -24.98 22.52 15.04
CA ASN A 364 -23.60 22.73 15.47
C ASN A 364 -23.28 24.23 15.63
N SER A 365 -22.07 24.55 16.11
CA SER A 365 -21.63 25.93 16.33
C SER A 365 -21.56 26.78 15.06
N ALA A 366 -21.49 26.16 13.88
CA ALA A 366 -21.52 26.84 12.58
C ALA A 366 -22.94 27.06 12.04
N GLY A 367 -23.99 26.65 12.77
CA GLY A 367 -25.39 26.83 12.37
C GLY A 367 -25.90 25.76 11.39
N PHE A 368 -25.25 24.60 11.34
CA PHE A 368 -25.66 23.48 10.47
C PHE A 368 -26.27 22.34 11.26
N LYS A 369 -27.29 21.70 10.67
CA LYS A 369 -28.00 20.54 11.19
C LYS A 369 -27.11 19.29 11.17
N VAL A 370 -27.13 18.53 12.26
CA VAL A 370 -26.37 17.30 12.45
C VAL A 370 -27.30 16.20 12.94
N LEU A 371 -27.30 15.06 12.25
CA LEU A 371 -27.99 13.85 12.67
C LEU A 371 -27.31 13.23 13.90
N PRO A 372 -28.05 12.50 14.75
CA PRO A 372 -27.46 11.74 15.84
C PRO A 372 -26.32 10.84 15.37
N SER A 373 -25.29 10.66 16.20
CA SER A 373 -24.06 9.93 15.84
C SER A 373 -24.26 8.47 15.40
N TYR A 374 -25.42 7.87 15.68
CA TYR A 374 -25.78 6.51 15.30
C TYR A 374 -26.49 6.39 13.93
N ILE A 375 -26.72 7.50 13.21
CA ILE A 375 -27.29 7.47 11.86
C ILE A 375 -26.60 8.47 10.92
N ARG A 376 -26.24 8.00 9.73
CA ARG A 376 -25.62 8.79 8.64
C ARG A 376 -26.20 8.38 7.29
N VAL A 377 -25.80 9.10 6.23
CA VAL A 377 -26.19 8.79 4.85
C VAL A 377 -24.93 8.50 4.03
N ILE A 378 -25.02 7.60 3.06
CA ILE A 378 -24.01 7.44 2.00
C ILE A 378 -24.68 7.51 0.63
N GLN A 379 -24.23 8.43 -0.22
CA GLN A 379 -24.67 8.46 -1.63
C GLN A 379 -23.66 7.68 -2.47
N GLY A 380 -24.10 6.57 -3.07
CA GLY A 380 -23.25 5.69 -3.89
C GLY A 380 -23.43 5.85 -5.40
N ASP A 381 -24.58 6.40 -5.83
CA ASP A 381 -24.90 6.56 -7.25
C ASP A 381 -24.52 7.97 -7.78
N GLY A 382 -24.06 8.02 -9.03
CA GLY A 382 -23.78 9.27 -9.74
C GLY A 382 -22.69 10.17 -9.15
N ILE A 383 -21.84 9.68 -8.24
CA ILE A 383 -20.76 10.48 -7.63
C ILE A 383 -19.56 10.65 -8.57
N SER A 384 -19.25 11.89 -8.93
CA SER A 384 -18.03 12.34 -9.61
C SER A 384 -17.48 13.58 -8.92
N TYR A 385 -16.32 14.09 -9.39
CA TYR A 385 -15.77 15.36 -8.92
C TYR A 385 -16.76 16.54 -9.05
N GLU A 386 -17.54 16.56 -10.14
CA GLU A 386 -18.53 17.59 -10.41
C GLU A 386 -19.75 17.46 -9.49
N SER A 387 -20.37 16.28 -9.44
CA SER A 387 -21.57 16.09 -8.63
C SER A 387 -21.29 16.22 -7.15
N LEU A 388 -20.10 15.85 -6.68
CA LEU A 388 -19.68 16.05 -5.29
C LEU A 388 -19.74 17.53 -4.87
N LYS A 389 -19.28 18.45 -5.72
CA LYS A 389 -19.36 19.90 -5.46
C LYS A 389 -20.81 20.38 -5.37
N GLU A 390 -21.66 19.90 -6.29
CA GLU A 390 -23.06 20.28 -6.32
C GLU A 390 -23.83 19.75 -5.11
N ILE A 391 -23.62 18.49 -4.73
CA ILE A 391 -24.25 17.89 -3.54
C ILE A 391 -23.85 18.65 -2.28
N LEU A 392 -22.55 18.87 -2.08
CA LEU A 392 -22.05 19.58 -0.90
C LEU A 392 -22.54 21.04 -0.87
N GLY A 393 -22.63 21.72 -2.02
CA GLY A 393 -23.22 23.05 -2.12
C GLY A 393 -24.71 23.08 -1.74
N ASN A 394 -25.47 22.05 -2.13
CA ASN A 394 -26.88 21.92 -1.78
C ASN A 394 -27.08 21.60 -0.28
N LEU A 395 -26.22 20.78 0.31
CA LEU A 395 -26.18 20.59 1.77
C LEU A 395 -25.92 21.92 2.49
N GLU A 396 -24.95 22.68 2.01
CA GLU A 396 -24.62 23.99 2.57
C GLU A 396 -25.82 24.95 2.52
N ALA A 397 -26.45 25.08 1.34
CA ALA A 397 -27.63 25.92 1.12
C ALA A 397 -28.82 25.56 2.02
N LYS A 398 -28.96 24.26 2.34
CA LYS A 398 -30.04 23.72 3.18
C LYS A 398 -29.66 23.57 4.66
N LYS A 399 -28.51 24.12 5.05
CA LYS A 399 -27.98 24.10 6.41
C LYS A 399 -27.82 22.69 6.97
N TRP A 400 -27.40 21.72 6.15
CA TRP A 400 -26.99 20.39 6.61
C TRP A 400 -25.47 20.30 6.67
N ALA A 401 -24.94 19.77 7.78
CA ALA A 401 -23.50 19.61 7.91
C ALA A 401 -22.98 18.50 7.00
N ALA A 402 -21.80 18.69 6.39
CA ALA A 402 -21.21 17.71 5.47
C ALA A 402 -20.83 16.41 6.19
N GLU A 403 -20.62 16.43 7.51
CA GLU A 403 -20.34 15.24 8.33
C GLU A 403 -21.50 14.23 8.40
N ASN A 404 -22.68 14.61 7.91
CA ASN A 404 -23.83 13.70 7.84
C ASN A 404 -23.74 12.68 6.71
N VAL A 405 -22.88 12.94 5.71
CA VAL A 405 -22.89 12.24 4.43
C VAL A 405 -21.49 11.74 4.08
N CYS A 406 -21.40 10.46 3.74
CA CYS A 406 -20.28 9.86 3.00
C CYS A 406 -20.65 9.68 1.53
N PHE A 407 -19.66 9.41 0.71
CA PHE A 407 -19.83 9.18 -0.72
C PHE A 407 -19.24 7.84 -1.12
N GLY A 408 -19.88 7.16 -2.07
CA GLY A 408 -19.32 6.04 -2.79
C GLY A 408 -19.18 6.41 -4.26
N SER A 409 -18.03 6.16 -4.88
CA SER A 409 -17.86 6.41 -6.32
C SER A 409 -17.23 5.21 -7.00
N GLY A 410 -17.87 4.76 -8.08
CA GLY A 410 -17.42 3.62 -8.88
C GLY A 410 -16.78 4.05 -10.20
N GLY A 411 -17.52 3.93 -11.30
CA GLY A 411 -17.00 4.18 -12.64
C GLY A 411 -16.45 5.60 -12.85
N ALA A 412 -17.01 6.63 -12.20
CA ALA A 412 -16.48 7.98 -12.30
C ALA A 412 -15.13 8.16 -11.57
N LEU A 413 -14.87 7.35 -10.55
CA LEU A 413 -13.62 7.36 -9.79
C LEU A 413 -12.50 6.57 -10.48
N LEU A 414 -12.82 5.43 -11.11
CA LEU A 414 -11.82 4.51 -11.64
C LEU A 414 -11.87 4.27 -13.17
N GLN A 415 -12.89 4.72 -13.90
CA GLN A 415 -13.03 4.34 -15.33
C GLN A 415 -13.34 5.50 -16.29
N LYS A 416 -14.10 6.53 -15.87
CA LYS A 416 -14.50 7.66 -16.73
C LYS A 416 -13.40 8.72 -16.84
N MET A 417 -12.22 8.27 -17.27
CA MET A 417 -11.05 9.10 -17.54
C MET A 417 -10.20 8.43 -18.63
N ASP A 418 -9.33 9.22 -19.23
CA ASP A 418 -8.38 8.78 -20.25
C ASP A 418 -7.03 9.48 -20.07
N ARG A 419 -6.04 9.08 -20.88
CA ARG A 419 -4.69 9.66 -20.86
C ARG A 419 -4.71 11.20 -21.03
N ASP A 420 -5.68 11.71 -21.77
CA ASP A 420 -5.79 13.13 -22.10
C ASP A 420 -6.48 13.97 -21.03
N THR A 421 -7.14 13.33 -20.06
CA THR A 421 -7.69 14.00 -18.86
C THR A 421 -6.62 14.84 -18.14
N GLN A 422 -5.39 14.33 -18.02
CA GLN A 422 -4.20 15.09 -17.58
C GLN A 422 -3.14 15.25 -18.69
N LYS A 423 -3.54 15.14 -19.97
CA LYS A 423 -2.69 15.35 -21.16
C LYS A 423 -1.31 14.70 -21.03
N CYS A 424 -1.26 13.47 -20.52
CA CYS A 424 -0.01 12.80 -20.15
C CYS A 424 0.78 12.40 -21.39
N ALA A 425 2.07 12.74 -21.46
CA ALA A 425 2.86 12.50 -22.66
C ALA A 425 4.28 12.07 -22.34
N PHE A 426 4.78 11.10 -23.10
CA PHE A 426 6.18 10.69 -23.11
C PHE A 426 6.87 11.17 -24.38
N LYS A 427 8.07 11.74 -24.32
CA LYS A 427 8.77 12.31 -25.49
C LYS A 427 10.28 12.17 -25.37
N CYS A 428 10.94 11.92 -26.49
CA CYS A 428 12.38 12.11 -26.63
C CYS A 428 12.70 13.60 -26.59
N CYS A 429 13.74 13.96 -25.84
CA CYS A 429 14.21 15.34 -25.68
C CYS A 429 15.70 15.52 -25.99
N GLU A 430 16.48 14.43 -26.02
CA GLU A 430 17.89 14.43 -26.45
C GLU A 430 18.28 13.07 -27.02
N ALA A 431 19.18 13.07 -28.01
CA ALA A 431 19.88 11.87 -28.46
C ALA A 431 21.37 12.13 -28.65
N ILE A 432 22.23 11.17 -28.36
CA ILE A 432 23.66 11.23 -28.71
C ILE A 432 23.86 10.50 -30.03
N VAL A 433 24.32 11.23 -31.05
CA VAL A 433 24.54 10.71 -32.41
C VAL A 433 25.89 11.17 -32.91
N ASP A 434 26.69 10.25 -33.44
CA ASP A 434 28.09 10.50 -33.84
C ASP A 434 28.91 11.10 -32.66
N GLY A 435 28.63 10.61 -31.44
CA GLY A 435 29.28 11.08 -30.21
C GLY A 435 28.89 12.50 -29.76
N LYS A 436 27.90 13.14 -30.40
CA LYS A 436 27.46 14.50 -30.08
C LYS A 436 26.00 14.55 -29.61
N PRO A 437 25.68 15.30 -28.54
CA PRO A 437 24.29 15.50 -28.14
C PRO A 437 23.54 16.31 -29.21
N ARG A 438 22.32 15.89 -29.51
CA ARG A 438 21.38 16.56 -30.42
C ARG A 438 20.07 16.81 -29.66
N PRO A 439 19.60 18.07 -29.57
CA PRO A 439 18.29 18.36 -29.00
C PRO A 439 17.21 17.74 -29.89
N VAL A 440 16.24 17.04 -29.29
CA VAL A 440 15.11 16.44 -30.00
C VAL A 440 13.84 17.10 -29.49
N PHE A 441 13.03 17.65 -30.39
CA PHE A 441 11.74 18.21 -30.02
C PHE A 441 10.77 18.26 -31.18
N LYS A 442 9.49 18.36 -30.85
CA LYS A 442 8.46 18.76 -31.79
C LYS A 442 7.96 20.15 -31.44
N ASP A 443 7.76 20.97 -32.47
CA ASP A 443 7.14 22.29 -32.37
C ASP A 443 6.14 22.44 -33.54
N PRO A 444 4.95 21.80 -33.44
CA PRO A 444 4.01 21.79 -34.56
C PRO A 444 3.45 23.21 -34.79
N VAL A 445 3.61 23.72 -36.02
CA VAL A 445 3.15 25.07 -36.41
C VAL A 445 1.65 25.28 -36.13
N THR A 446 0.85 24.21 -36.24
CA THR A 446 -0.61 24.22 -36.07
C THR A 446 -1.09 24.06 -34.64
N ASP A 447 -0.21 23.77 -33.68
CA ASP A 447 -0.59 23.55 -32.27
C ASP A 447 0.61 23.82 -31.34
N GLN A 448 0.81 25.09 -31.03
CA GLN A 448 1.87 25.58 -30.14
C GLN A 448 1.81 24.95 -28.73
N GLY A 449 0.63 24.52 -28.28
CA GLY A 449 0.45 23.80 -27.01
C GLY A 449 1.11 22.42 -26.98
N LYS A 450 1.54 21.88 -28.13
CA LYS A 450 2.21 20.58 -28.24
C LYS A 450 3.73 20.64 -28.24
N LYS A 451 4.34 21.83 -28.15
CA LYS A 451 5.79 22.02 -28.05
C LYS A 451 6.37 21.19 -26.90
N SER A 452 7.39 20.39 -27.17
CA SER A 452 8.07 19.57 -26.15
C SER A 452 9.32 20.24 -25.59
N LYS A 453 9.70 19.84 -24.37
CA LYS A 453 10.97 20.24 -23.75
C LYS A 453 12.16 19.62 -24.50
N GLN A 454 13.34 20.20 -24.32
CA GLN A 454 14.59 19.86 -25.00
C GLN A 454 15.71 19.61 -23.99
N GLY A 455 16.66 18.76 -24.37
CA GLY A 455 17.86 18.47 -23.60
C GLY A 455 17.59 17.69 -22.32
N ARG A 456 18.62 17.60 -21.46
CA ARG A 456 18.52 16.98 -20.13
C ARG A 456 17.61 17.80 -19.21
N LEU A 457 16.74 17.09 -18.50
CA LEU A 457 15.74 17.70 -17.63
C LEU A 457 16.05 17.42 -16.17
N LYS A 458 15.79 18.41 -15.32
CA LYS A 458 15.81 18.27 -13.84
C LYS A 458 14.54 18.86 -13.26
N LEU A 459 13.99 18.23 -12.23
CA LEU A 459 12.89 18.82 -11.45
C LEU A 459 13.50 19.49 -10.21
N VAL A 460 13.32 20.79 -10.04
CA VAL A 460 13.91 21.53 -8.91
C VAL A 460 12.85 22.33 -8.16
N LYS A 461 13.18 22.81 -6.96
CA LYS A 461 12.38 23.80 -6.23
C LYS A 461 13.04 25.18 -6.35
N ARG A 462 12.40 26.12 -7.05
CA ARG A 462 12.82 27.52 -7.18
C ARG A 462 11.74 28.43 -6.63
N GLU A 463 12.11 29.35 -5.75
CA GLU A 463 11.17 30.32 -5.13
C GLU A 463 9.94 29.63 -4.49
N GLY A 464 10.16 28.46 -3.87
CA GLY A 464 9.10 27.68 -3.25
C GLY A 464 8.24 26.85 -4.22
N LYS A 465 8.42 26.99 -5.55
CA LYS A 465 7.65 26.28 -6.59
C LYS A 465 8.48 25.20 -7.27
N LEU A 466 7.82 24.11 -7.63
CA LEU A 466 8.43 23.07 -8.47
C LEU A 466 8.53 23.55 -9.91
N THR A 467 9.68 23.35 -10.53
CA THR A 467 9.96 23.80 -11.91
C THR A 467 10.93 22.84 -12.58
N THR A 468 10.70 22.59 -13.86
CA THR A 468 11.61 21.81 -14.70
C THR A 468 12.64 22.72 -15.33
N LEU A 469 13.91 22.44 -15.07
CA LEU A 469 15.03 23.01 -15.83
C LEU A 469 15.28 22.15 -17.07
N THR A 470 15.60 22.79 -18.20
CA THR A 470 15.90 22.15 -19.49
C THR A 470 17.38 22.29 -19.83
N ASP A 471 17.81 21.66 -20.93
CA ASP A 471 19.14 21.86 -21.51
C ASP A 471 20.31 21.61 -20.52
N GLY A 472 20.11 20.69 -19.57
CA GLY A 472 21.11 20.34 -18.57
C GLY A 472 21.37 21.38 -17.48
N GLN A 473 20.58 22.46 -17.43
CA GLN A 473 20.71 23.50 -16.41
C GLN A 473 20.49 22.97 -14.99
N GLY A 474 21.00 23.71 -13.99
CA GLY A 474 20.91 23.37 -12.56
C GLY A 474 21.97 22.38 -12.07
N ASP A 475 22.18 22.33 -10.75
CA ASP A 475 23.06 21.34 -10.11
C ASP A 475 22.33 19.98 -10.02
N GLU A 476 23.06 18.89 -10.21
CA GLU A 476 22.53 17.52 -10.03
C GLU A 476 22.03 17.29 -8.60
N LYS A 477 22.63 17.95 -7.60
CA LYS A 477 22.21 17.88 -6.19
C LYS A 477 20.86 18.55 -5.92
N GLU A 478 20.40 19.42 -6.83
CA GLU A 478 19.10 20.07 -6.74
C GLU A 478 17.98 19.26 -7.41
N ASP A 479 18.32 18.21 -8.16
CA ASP A 479 17.36 17.39 -8.88
C ASP A 479 16.53 16.56 -7.89
N LEU A 480 15.22 16.80 -7.92
CA LEU A 480 14.23 16.08 -7.14
C LEU A 480 13.85 14.76 -7.80
N LEU A 481 14.23 14.54 -9.08
CA LEU A 481 14.10 13.22 -9.69
C LEU A 481 15.15 12.28 -9.08
N VAL A 482 14.68 11.20 -8.46
CA VAL A 482 15.53 10.17 -7.87
C VAL A 482 15.65 9.01 -8.84
N GLU A 483 16.83 8.40 -8.91
CA GLU A 483 17.00 7.14 -9.65
C GLU A 483 16.18 6.05 -8.95
N VAL A 484 15.26 5.44 -9.70
CA VAL A 484 14.36 4.40 -9.20
C VAL A 484 14.60 3.04 -9.85
N PHE A 485 15.26 3.03 -11.00
CA PHE A 485 15.60 1.81 -11.74
C PHE A 485 16.89 1.97 -12.51
N ARG A 486 17.72 0.92 -12.50
CA ARG A 486 18.92 0.82 -13.32
C ARG A 486 19.18 -0.62 -13.70
N ASN A 487 19.36 -0.88 -14.99
CA ASN A 487 19.87 -2.15 -15.53
C ASN A 487 19.14 -3.41 -15.03
N GLY A 488 17.80 -3.36 -14.92
CA GLY A 488 16.98 -4.47 -14.43
C GLY A 488 16.75 -4.49 -12.92
N GLU A 489 17.34 -3.55 -12.17
CA GLU A 489 17.24 -3.50 -10.71
C GLU A 489 16.48 -2.24 -10.27
N ILE A 490 15.65 -2.39 -9.25
CA ILE A 490 14.99 -1.27 -8.59
C ILE A 490 15.98 -0.71 -7.57
N THR A 491 16.36 0.55 -7.74
CA THR A 491 17.36 1.22 -6.90
C THR A 491 16.74 1.98 -5.74
N LYS A 492 15.44 2.30 -5.85
CA LYS A 492 14.66 2.91 -4.77
C LYS A 492 13.22 2.41 -4.79
N THR A 493 12.70 2.09 -3.61
CA THR A 493 11.29 1.77 -3.40
C THR A 493 10.64 2.76 -2.45
N PHE A 494 9.33 2.98 -2.62
CA PHE A 494 8.49 3.78 -1.75
C PHE A 494 7.53 2.88 -0.99
N THR A 495 7.39 3.10 0.32
CA THR A 495 6.31 2.46 1.07
C THR A 495 4.99 3.18 0.79
N PHE A 496 3.86 2.50 0.99
CA PHE A 496 2.55 3.12 0.78
C PHE A 496 2.33 4.30 1.74
N GLN A 497 2.94 4.24 2.91
CA GLN A 497 2.93 5.32 3.87
C GLN A 497 3.71 6.54 3.38
N ASP A 498 4.91 6.36 2.83
CA ASP A 498 5.68 7.48 2.24
C ASP A 498 4.85 8.17 1.15
N VAL A 499 4.18 7.38 0.30
CA VAL A 499 3.31 7.87 -0.77
C VAL A 499 2.15 8.70 -0.21
N ARG A 500 1.48 8.21 0.85
CA ARG A 500 0.41 8.95 1.53
C ARG A 500 0.93 10.26 2.13
N GLN A 501 2.07 10.23 2.84
CA GLN A 501 2.64 11.43 3.45
C GLN A 501 2.96 12.51 2.41
N GLN A 502 3.51 12.11 1.26
CA GLN A 502 3.79 13.04 0.16
C GLN A 502 2.51 13.60 -0.46
N SER A 503 1.44 12.80 -0.55
CA SER A 503 0.16 13.26 -1.14
C SER A 503 -0.60 14.24 -0.24
N GLU A 504 -0.36 14.24 1.07
CA GLU A 504 -0.95 15.21 2.01
C GLU A 504 -0.36 16.63 1.90
N VAL A 505 0.80 16.78 1.24
CA VAL A 505 1.47 18.10 1.13
C VAL A 505 0.53 19.11 0.47
N GLY A 506 0.35 20.26 1.13
CA GLY A 506 -0.51 21.34 0.67
C GLY A 506 -1.99 21.19 1.01
N LEU A 507 -2.41 20.11 1.68
CA LEU A 507 -3.75 20.02 2.26
C LEU A 507 -3.87 20.87 3.53
N VAL A 508 -5.09 21.31 3.84
CA VAL A 508 -5.37 22.17 5.02
C VAL A 508 -5.02 21.49 6.34
N THR A 509 -5.29 20.18 6.42
CA THR A 509 -4.96 19.32 7.57
C THR A 509 -4.58 17.93 7.04
N PRO A 510 -3.38 17.41 7.35
CA PRO A 510 -3.03 16.05 6.97
C PRO A 510 -3.89 15.04 7.74
N ILE A 511 -4.39 14.01 7.07
CA ILE A 511 -5.21 12.96 7.70
C ILE A 511 -4.43 11.70 8.03
N PHE A 512 -3.32 11.44 7.33
CA PHE A 512 -2.45 10.32 7.64
C PHE A 512 -1.39 10.79 8.64
N ASP A 513 -1.12 10.00 9.67
CA ASP A 513 -0.09 10.35 10.64
C ASP A 513 1.28 10.38 9.97
N ASP A 514 2.02 11.46 10.24
CA ASP A 514 3.45 11.50 10.06
C ASP A 514 4.06 10.63 11.17
N LEU A 515 4.29 9.34 10.89
CA LEU A 515 5.02 8.46 11.81
C LEU A 515 6.52 8.83 11.90
N GLY A 516 6.94 9.92 11.25
CA GLY A 516 8.33 10.29 11.08
C GLY A 516 9.03 9.43 10.03
N PRO A 517 10.28 9.77 9.67
CA PRO A 517 11.10 8.89 8.85
C PRO A 517 11.31 7.56 9.58
N MET A 518 11.25 6.45 8.83
CA MET A 518 11.72 5.16 9.30
C MET A 518 13.13 5.30 9.91
N PRO A 519 13.43 4.71 11.08
CA PRO A 519 14.76 4.77 11.67
C PRO A 519 15.82 4.30 10.66
N THR A 520 16.91 5.06 10.52
CA THR A 520 18.04 4.68 9.67
C THR A 520 18.70 3.40 10.19
N SER A 521 19.51 2.72 9.37
CA SER A 521 20.24 1.52 9.78
C SER A 521 21.10 1.73 11.03
N GLU A 522 21.66 2.93 11.19
CA GLU A 522 22.45 3.32 12.36
C GLU A 522 21.59 3.41 13.65
N CYS A 523 20.39 4.00 13.58
CA CYS A 523 19.46 4.03 14.71
C CYS A 523 18.99 2.62 15.11
N ARG A 524 18.87 1.71 14.15
CA ARG A 524 18.46 0.32 14.38
C ARG A 524 19.53 -0.48 15.13
N GLU A 525 20.82 -0.26 14.82
CA GLU A 525 21.93 -0.90 15.53
C GLU A 525 22.04 -0.40 16.98
N GLY A 526 21.83 0.90 17.22
CA GLY A 526 21.84 1.47 18.58
C GLY A 526 20.74 0.90 19.48
N LEU A 527 19.51 0.77 18.98
CA LEU A 527 18.40 0.19 19.75
C LEU A 527 18.60 -1.32 20.01
N LEU A 528 19.10 -2.07 19.02
CA LEU A 528 19.49 -3.47 19.19
C LEU A 528 20.54 -3.64 20.28
N HIS A 529 21.53 -2.75 20.30
CA HIS A 529 22.58 -2.75 21.32
C HIS A 529 21.99 -2.53 22.71
N GLY A 530 21.15 -1.50 22.89
CA GLY A 530 20.49 -1.23 24.18
C GLY A 530 19.60 -2.38 24.68
N LEU A 531 18.84 -3.04 23.78
CA LEU A 531 18.03 -4.20 24.16
C LEU A 531 18.87 -5.41 24.57
N ARG A 532 20.06 -5.60 23.99
CA ARG A 532 21.00 -6.64 24.40
C ARG A 532 21.65 -6.32 25.73
N ASP A 533 21.97 -5.07 25.99
CA ASP A 533 22.54 -4.66 27.27
C ASP A 533 21.55 -4.94 28.40
N LEU A 534 20.27 -4.60 28.21
CA LEU A 534 19.18 -4.94 29.14
C LEU A 534 19.00 -6.45 29.31
N LEU A 535 19.06 -7.22 28.22
CA LEU A 535 19.00 -8.68 28.29
C LEU A 535 20.18 -9.28 29.06
N THR A 536 21.39 -8.76 28.82
CA THR A 536 22.63 -9.24 29.44
C THR A 536 22.70 -8.88 30.91
N SER A 537 22.24 -7.68 31.29
CA SER A 537 22.10 -7.24 32.68
C SER A 537 20.89 -7.86 33.39
N LYS A 538 20.01 -8.55 32.64
CA LYS A 538 18.71 -9.08 33.09
C LYS A 538 17.78 -7.99 33.65
N GLU A 539 18.01 -6.73 33.28
CA GLU A 539 17.14 -5.63 33.66
C GLU A 539 15.84 -5.72 32.87
N LEU A 540 14.71 -5.48 33.54
CA LEU A 540 13.37 -5.44 32.94
C LEU A 540 12.90 -6.74 32.26
N CYS A 541 13.64 -7.84 32.37
CA CYS A 541 13.19 -9.15 31.92
C CYS A 541 11.97 -9.59 32.75
N ASP A 542 10.85 -9.84 32.07
CA ASP A 542 9.54 -10.12 32.66
C ASP A 542 9.02 -11.53 32.28
N ILE A 543 9.86 -12.34 31.64
CA ILE A 543 9.60 -13.74 31.31
C ILE A 543 10.89 -14.55 31.20
N ALA A 544 10.81 -15.87 31.36
CA ALA A 544 11.88 -16.80 31.02
C ALA A 544 11.44 -17.89 30.03
N LEU A 545 12.34 -18.26 29.10
CA LEU A 545 12.19 -19.44 28.25
C LEU A 545 12.96 -20.61 28.90
N VAL A 546 12.36 -21.79 28.98
CA VAL A 546 12.97 -22.96 29.65
C VAL A 546 12.97 -24.17 28.72
N ALA A 547 14.15 -24.75 28.48
CA ALA A 547 14.27 -26.04 27.79
C ALA A 547 13.89 -27.21 28.72
N ALA A 548 13.68 -28.42 28.17
CA ALA A 548 13.37 -29.61 28.96
C ALA A 548 14.44 -29.97 30.03
N GLY A 549 15.66 -29.40 29.92
CA GLY A 549 16.75 -29.52 30.90
C GLY A 549 16.67 -28.56 32.11
N GLY A 550 15.68 -27.66 32.17
CA GLY A 550 15.38 -26.84 33.35
C GLY A 550 16.16 -25.51 33.46
N GLU A 551 17.07 -25.21 32.52
CA GLU A 551 17.75 -23.91 32.49
C GLU A 551 16.81 -22.81 31.99
N ALA A 552 16.74 -21.70 32.73
CA ALA A 552 15.89 -20.56 32.43
C ALA A 552 16.67 -19.43 31.75
N PHE A 553 16.12 -18.94 30.64
CA PHE A 553 16.67 -17.85 29.84
C PHE A 553 15.75 -16.64 29.95
N PRO A 554 16.11 -15.62 30.78
CA PRO A 554 15.32 -14.40 30.91
C PRO A 554 15.21 -13.66 29.59
N ALA A 555 14.07 -13.01 29.36
CA ALA A 555 13.78 -12.21 28.19
C ALA A 555 12.68 -11.18 28.50
N HIS A 556 12.44 -10.31 27.53
CA HIS A 556 11.35 -9.34 27.53
C HIS A 556 10.17 -9.86 26.69
N ARG A 557 8.98 -9.96 27.29
CA ARG A 557 7.73 -10.39 26.62
C ARG A 557 7.44 -9.52 25.40
N THR A 558 7.65 -8.22 25.52
CA THR A 558 7.44 -7.24 24.44
C THR A 558 8.35 -7.51 23.25
N VAL A 559 9.62 -7.81 23.47
CA VAL A 559 10.57 -8.12 22.39
C VAL A 559 10.21 -9.45 21.72
N LEU A 560 9.92 -10.49 22.49
CA LEU A 560 9.51 -11.80 21.96
C LEU A 560 8.21 -11.71 21.15
N ALA A 561 7.19 -10.99 21.66
CA ALA A 561 5.91 -10.79 20.98
C ALA A 561 6.01 -9.91 19.72
N ALA A 562 7.00 -9.01 19.67
CA ALA A 562 7.27 -8.19 18.50
C ALA A 562 7.89 -9.01 17.37
N CYS A 563 8.75 -9.98 17.70
CA CYS A 563 9.53 -10.75 16.73
C CYS A 563 8.82 -11.97 16.12
N SER A 564 7.79 -12.51 16.77
CA SER A 564 7.07 -13.68 16.26
C SER A 564 5.58 -13.65 16.63
N PRO A 565 4.66 -13.78 15.66
CA PRO A 565 3.22 -13.95 15.93
C PRO A 565 2.93 -15.18 16.79
N ALA A 566 3.63 -16.30 16.56
CA ALA A 566 3.50 -17.52 17.35
C ALA A 566 3.98 -17.33 18.80
N LEU A 567 5.08 -16.60 19.03
CA LEU A 567 5.49 -16.20 20.39
C LEU A 567 4.44 -15.28 21.03
N ARG A 568 3.91 -14.29 20.30
CA ARG A 568 2.85 -13.39 20.78
C ARG A 568 1.61 -14.15 21.24
N GLU A 569 1.15 -15.12 20.45
CA GLU A 569 0.01 -15.97 20.80
C GLU A 569 0.31 -16.85 22.02
N ARG A 570 1.54 -17.38 22.12
CA ARG A 570 1.94 -18.18 23.29
C ARG A 570 2.02 -17.33 24.56
N LEU A 571 2.51 -16.10 24.44
CA LEU A 571 2.61 -15.12 25.51
C LEU A 571 1.25 -14.63 26.00
N SER A 572 0.23 -14.58 25.13
CA SER A 572 -1.12 -14.15 25.50
C SER A 572 -1.88 -15.22 26.31
N LYS A 573 -1.44 -16.48 26.24
CA LYS A 573 -2.00 -17.61 27.00
C LYS A 573 -1.35 -17.81 28.39
N LEU A 574 -0.44 -16.93 28.80
CA LEU A 574 0.18 -16.97 30.15
C LEU A 574 -0.73 -16.26 31.17
N HIS A 575 -0.96 -16.92 32.31
CA HIS A 575 -1.80 -16.40 33.39
C HIS A 575 -1.01 -16.44 34.71
N ALA A 576 -1.54 -15.85 35.79
CA ALA A 576 -0.86 -15.79 37.10
C ALA A 576 -0.49 -17.18 37.69
N ALA A 577 -1.18 -18.25 37.27
CA ALA A 577 -0.91 -19.64 37.66
C ALA A 577 0.14 -20.35 36.78
N SER A 578 0.75 -19.66 35.81
CA SER A 578 1.79 -20.24 34.96
C SER A 578 3.05 -20.59 35.77
N PRO A 579 3.79 -21.65 35.37
CA PRO A 579 5.04 -22.03 36.02
C PRO A 579 6.00 -20.84 36.12
N GLN A 580 6.74 -20.74 37.22
CA GLN A 580 7.72 -19.68 37.45
C GLN A 580 9.12 -20.25 37.59
N ALA A 581 10.12 -19.54 37.05
CA ALA A 581 11.53 -19.77 37.28
C ALA A 581 12.17 -18.43 37.61
N ASP A 582 12.95 -18.36 38.69
CA ASP A 582 13.57 -17.14 39.20
C ASP A 582 12.60 -15.95 39.38
N GLY A 583 11.35 -16.25 39.76
CA GLY A 583 10.29 -15.24 39.97
C GLY A 583 9.65 -14.71 38.67
N LEU A 584 10.05 -15.21 37.50
CA LEU A 584 9.48 -14.85 36.21
C LEU A 584 8.52 -15.94 35.72
N PRO A 585 7.40 -15.58 35.06
CA PRO A 585 6.59 -16.53 34.30
C PRO A 585 7.44 -17.27 33.26
N VAL A 586 7.15 -18.55 33.02
CA VAL A 586 7.95 -19.40 32.12
C VAL A 586 7.16 -19.88 30.91
N ILE A 587 7.82 -19.88 29.75
CA ILE A 587 7.42 -20.68 28.60
C ILE A 587 8.33 -21.92 28.54
N ALA A 588 7.74 -23.09 28.79
CA ALA A 588 8.43 -24.36 28.59
C ALA A 588 8.49 -24.68 27.10
N LEU A 589 9.71 -24.92 26.58
CA LEU A 589 10.01 -25.27 25.21
C LEU A 589 10.29 -26.76 25.10
N ASP A 590 9.67 -27.42 24.12
CA ASP A 590 9.84 -28.85 23.88
C ASP A 590 11.15 -29.13 23.11
N VAL A 591 12.27 -28.75 23.70
CA VAL A 591 13.63 -28.99 23.20
C VAL A 591 14.52 -29.51 24.32
N LYS A 592 15.49 -30.36 23.97
CA LYS A 592 16.41 -30.97 24.92
C LYS A 592 17.66 -30.13 25.14
N HIS A 593 18.09 -29.40 24.12
CA HIS A 593 19.36 -28.67 24.15
C HIS A 593 19.15 -27.19 24.47
N CYS A 594 19.74 -26.72 25.58
CA CYS A 594 19.66 -25.31 26.01
C CYS A 594 20.23 -24.33 24.97
N GLU A 595 21.23 -24.75 24.19
CA GLU A 595 21.79 -23.92 23.11
C GLU A 595 20.76 -23.59 22.01
N ALA A 596 19.69 -24.37 21.86
CA ALA A 596 18.61 -24.05 20.94
C ALA A 596 17.79 -22.84 21.41
N VAL A 597 17.55 -22.74 22.72
CA VAL A 597 16.87 -21.59 23.34
C VAL A 597 17.76 -20.35 23.27
N LYS A 598 19.07 -20.53 23.43
CA LYS A 598 20.04 -19.45 23.24
C LYS A 598 20.04 -18.94 21.79
N ALA A 599 20.07 -19.83 20.80
CA ALA A 599 20.02 -19.43 19.38
C ALA A 599 18.70 -18.72 19.02
N LEU A 600 17.58 -19.12 19.63
CA LEU A 600 16.30 -18.42 19.53
C LEU A 600 16.39 -16.98 20.05
N ILE A 601 16.95 -16.80 21.24
CA ILE A 601 17.13 -15.46 21.86
C ILE A 601 18.11 -14.62 21.03
N ASP A 602 19.25 -15.18 20.64
CA ASP A 602 20.25 -14.49 19.82
C ASP A 602 19.67 -14.08 18.46
N SER A 603 18.75 -14.87 17.88
CA SER A 603 18.04 -14.49 16.65
C SER A 603 17.07 -13.32 16.87
N VAL A 604 16.43 -13.24 18.03
CA VAL A 604 15.43 -12.21 18.38
C VAL A 604 16.11 -10.88 18.70
N TYR A 605 17.19 -10.92 19.49
CA TYR A 605 17.94 -9.72 19.92
C TYR A 605 19.10 -9.40 18.98
N GLY A 606 19.41 -10.27 18.00
CA GLY A 606 20.59 -10.21 17.13
C GLY A 606 21.92 -10.41 17.89
N SER A 607 23.01 -10.66 17.16
CA SER A 607 24.35 -10.86 17.75
C SER A 607 25.09 -9.54 18.02
N SER A 608 25.80 -9.43 19.15
CA SER A 608 26.66 -8.28 19.49
C SER A 608 27.86 -8.17 18.53
N ALA A 609 28.40 -6.96 18.31
CA ALA A 609 29.68 -6.76 17.60
C ALA A 609 30.89 -7.37 18.36
N ALA A 610 30.76 -7.65 19.66
CA ALA A 610 31.76 -8.41 20.42
C ALA A 610 31.57 -9.95 20.31
N GLU A 611 30.41 -10.40 19.82
CA GLU A 611 30.07 -11.82 19.58
C GLU A 611 29.92 -12.16 18.09
N SER A 612 30.14 -11.20 17.18
CA SER A 612 30.10 -11.41 15.73
C SER A 612 31.18 -12.38 15.23
N ASP A 613 32.11 -12.78 16.11
CA ASP A 613 33.10 -13.83 15.89
C ASP A 613 32.65 -15.24 16.31
N ARG A 614 31.43 -15.41 16.86
CA ARG A 614 30.83 -16.73 17.06
C ARG A 614 29.79 -17.01 15.99
N PRO A 615 30.16 -17.63 14.85
CA PRO A 615 29.17 -18.07 13.87
C PRO A 615 28.18 -19.03 14.51
N TYR A 616 26.94 -19.02 14.02
CA TYR A 616 25.94 -20.05 14.33
C TYR A 616 26.58 -21.44 14.17
N ASN A 617 26.84 -22.11 15.28
CA ASN A 617 27.65 -23.33 15.34
C ASN A 617 27.13 -24.25 16.47
N PRO A 618 25.99 -24.92 16.25
CA PRO A 618 25.41 -25.84 17.22
C PRO A 618 26.39 -26.98 17.54
N SER A 619 26.46 -27.39 18.80
CA SER A 619 27.44 -28.39 19.27
C SER A 619 27.26 -29.78 18.66
N SER A 620 26.06 -30.09 18.17
CA SER A 620 25.71 -31.36 17.54
C SER A 620 24.55 -31.22 16.53
N GLU A 621 24.38 -32.22 15.66
CA GLU A 621 23.22 -32.29 14.75
C GLU A 621 21.90 -32.36 15.52
N ALA A 622 21.87 -33.04 16.67
CA ALA A 622 20.68 -33.13 17.52
C ALA A 622 20.27 -31.76 18.08
N ALA A 623 21.24 -30.93 18.47
CA ALA A 623 20.98 -29.57 18.91
C ALA A 623 20.53 -28.66 17.76
N ASN A 624 21.11 -28.83 16.56
CA ASN A 624 20.69 -28.09 15.37
C ASN A 624 19.23 -28.41 14.97
N LEU A 625 18.80 -29.67 15.16
CA LEU A 625 17.40 -30.06 14.94
C LEU A 625 16.44 -29.42 15.95
N ASP A 626 16.87 -29.26 17.22
CA ASP A 626 16.10 -28.51 18.22
C ASP A 626 16.00 -27.02 17.85
N VAL A 627 17.07 -26.40 17.33
CA VAL A 627 17.00 -25.03 16.79
C VAL A 627 16.01 -24.94 15.63
N LEU A 628 16.11 -25.86 14.66
CA LEU A 628 15.21 -25.89 13.50
C LEU A 628 13.74 -26.08 13.92
N LYS A 629 13.51 -26.88 14.96
CA LYS A 629 12.19 -27.07 15.56
C LYS A 629 11.65 -25.76 16.11
N LEU A 630 12.41 -25.05 16.94
CA LEU A 630 12.00 -23.75 17.50
C LEU A 630 11.81 -22.69 16.42
N ALA A 631 12.69 -22.65 15.42
CA ALA A 631 12.60 -21.71 14.31
C ALA A 631 11.29 -21.88 13.52
N ARG A 632 10.86 -23.13 13.29
CA ARG A 632 9.58 -23.43 12.63
C ARG A 632 8.38 -23.20 13.55
N GLU A 633 8.46 -23.66 14.79
CA GLU A 633 7.41 -23.50 15.79
C GLU A 633 7.08 -22.03 16.05
N PHE A 634 8.11 -21.17 16.03
CA PHE A 634 7.96 -19.74 16.26
C PHE A 634 8.06 -18.88 15.00
N GLU A 635 8.01 -19.48 13.81
CA GLU A 635 8.00 -18.75 12.53
C GLU A 635 9.15 -17.72 12.43
N LEU A 636 10.39 -18.17 12.58
CA LEU A 636 11.62 -17.36 12.52
C LEU A 636 12.49 -17.76 11.30
N PRO A 637 12.21 -17.22 10.10
CA PRO A 637 12.84 -17.68 8.86
C PRO A 637 14.36 -17.53 8.83
N ALA A 638 14.90 -16.46 9.43
CA ALA A 638 16.35 -16.23 9.46
C ALA A 638 17.09 -17.29 10.28
N LEU A 639 16.51 -17.73 11.40
CA LEU A 639 17.07 -18.80 12.22
C LEU A 639 16.89 -20.17 11.55
N GLU A 640 15.76 -20.39 10.87
CA GLU A 640 15.52 -21.60 10.07
C GLU A 640 16.55 -21.74 8.95
N ASP A 641 16.82 -20.66 8.20
CA ASP A 641 17.83 -20.65 7.15
C ASP A 641 19.24 -20.97 7.69
N GLN A 642 19.61 -20.40 8.84
CA GLN A 642 20.89 -20.71 9.50
C GLN A 642 20.98 -22.18 9.93
N ALA A 643 19.92 -22.74 10.53
CA ALA A 643 19.88 -24.14 10.94
C ALA A 643 19.95 -25.11 9.75
N LEU A 644 19.28 -24.78 8.64
CA LEU A 644 19.29 -25.59 7.41
C LEU A 644 20.66 -25.61 6.71
N LEU A 645 21.42 -24.51 6.79
CA LEU A 645 22.77 -24.43 6.20
C LEU A 645 23.78 -25.38 6.87
N VAL A 646 23.61 -25.64 8.17
CA VAL A 646 24.56 -26.45 8.97
C VAL A 646 24.15 -27.92 9.05
N SER A 647 22.86 -28.25 8.85
CA SER A 647 22.36 -29.63 8.92
C SER A 647 23.00 -30.54 7.87
N LYS A 648 23.50 -31.71 8.29
CA LYS A 648 24.03 -32.74 7.37
C LYS A 648 22.91 -33.57 6.73
N SER A 649 21.79 -33.77 7.43
CA SER A 649 20.66 -34.60 7.01
C SER A 649 19.70 -33.89 6.04
N CYS A 650 19.65 -32.56 6.02
CA CYS A 650 18.78 -31.78 5.11
C CYS A 650 19.43 -31.40 3.76
N ARG A 651 20.69 -31.78 3.48
CA ARG A 651 21.39 -31.39 2.23
C ARG A 651 20.77 -31.92 0.93
N MET A 652 19.83 -32.87 1.00
CA MET A 652 19.11 -33.40 -0.18
C MET A 652 17.76 -32.72 -0.46
N GLN A 653 17.33 -31.74 0.34
CA GLN A 653 16.12 -30.94 0.09
C GLN A 653 16.49 -29.47 -0.15
N LYS A 654 17.22 -29.18 -1.23
CA LYS A 654 17.31 -27.80 -1.75
C LYS A 654 16.18 -27.58 -2.76
N PRO A 655 15.18 -26.74 -2.49
CA PRO A 655 14.54 -26.01 -3.58
C PRO A 655 15.59 -25.06 -4.16
N SER A 656 15.78 -25.12 -5.47
CA SER A 656 16.64 -24.21 -6.21
C SER A 656 16.05 -22.80 -6.21
N ASN A 657 16.25 -22.03 -5.14
CA ASN A 657 16.07 -20.59 -5.15
C ASN A 657 17.06 -19.98 -4.16
N LYS A 658 18.04 -19.23 -4.66
CA LYS A 658 18.79 -18.28 -3.84
C LYS A 658 17.81 -17.17 -3.45
N LEU A 659 17.09 -17.36 -2.35
CA LEU A 659 16.41 -16.26 -1.66
C LEU A 659 17.50 -15.41 -1.01
N THR A 660 17.74 -14.25 -1.58
CA THR A 660 18.37 -13.12 -0.86
C THR A 660 17.55 -12.85 0.40
N CYS A 661 18.22 -12.75 1.57
CA CYS A 661 17.62 -12.40 2.85
C CYS A 661 16.61 -11.26 2.67
N LYS A 662 15.31 -11.55 2.88
CA LYS A 662 14.26 -10.52 2.84
C LYS A 662 14.24 -9.77 4.18
N PRO A 663 14.41 -8.44 4.21
CA PRO A 663 14.39 -7.63 5.44
C PRO A 663 13.04 -7.53 6.18
N TRP A 664 12.01 -8.21 5.68
CA TRP A 664 10.59 -7.93 5.99
C TRP A 664 10.19 -8.25 7.44
N PHE A 665 10.65 -9.36 8.02
CA PHE A 665 10.32 -9.72 9.41
C PHE A 665 10.96 -8.79 10.44
N TYR A 666 12.11 -8.21 10.10
CA TYR A 666 12.75 -7.17 10.90
C TYR A 666 12.14 -5.77 10.67
N MET A 667 11.00 -5.61 10.00
CA MET A 667 10.32 -4.31 9.89
C MET A 667 9.10 -4.19 10.81
N THR A 668 8.38 -5.29 11.05
CA THR A 668 7.19 -5.35 11.91
C THR A 668 7.53 -5.38 13.40
N ALA A 669 8.58 -6.10 13.80
CA ALA A 669 9.07 -6.08 15.18
C ALA A 669 9.57 -4.68 15.61
N TRP A 670 10.14 -3.95 14.65
CA TRP A 670 10.82 -2.67 14.88
C TRP A 670 9.86 -1.48 14.89
N HIS A 671 8.78 -1.52 14.10
CA HIS A 671 7.67 -0.56 14.24
C HIS A 671 7.05 -0.62 15.64
N ASN A 672 6.83 -1.82 16.18
CA ASN A 672 6.26 -2.01 17.52
C ASN A 672 7.21 -1.53 18.64
N LEU A 673 8.53 -1.69 18.47
CA LEU A 673 9.55 -1.16 19.39
C LEU A 673 9.70 0.37 19.28
N ALA A 674 9.56 0.95 18.10
CA ALA A 674 9.56 2.41 17.89
C ALA A 674 8.37 3.08 18.59
N HIS A 675 7.18 2.47 18.59
CA HIS A 675 6.03 2.93 19.38
C HIS A 675 6.31 2.93 20.89
N LEU A 676 7.07 1.95 21.39
CA LEU A 676 7.50 1.87 22.79
C LEU A 676 8.52 2.96 23.15
N ALA A 677 9.50 3.20 22.28
CA ALA A 677 10.53 4.22 22.48
C ALA A 677 9.93 5.64 22.53
N VAL A 678 8.93 5.93 21.70
CA VAL A 678 8.18 7.19 21.74
C VAL A 678 7.41 7.34 23.06
N ALA A 679 6.77 6.29 23.56
CA ALA A 679 6.07 6.31 24.85
C ALA A 679 7.02 6.55 26.04
N CYS A 680 8.23 6.00 26.01
CA CYS A 680 9.26 6.24 27.03
C CYS A 680 9.90 7.64 26.93
N SER A 681 10.04 8.19 25.72
CA SER A 681 10.65 9.52 25.49
C SER A 681 9.80 10.71 25.97
N MET A 682 8.50 10.50 26.20
CA MET A 682 7.57 11.56 26.59
C MET A 682 7.50 11.85 28.11
N GLY A 683 8.33 11.22 28.94
CA GLY A 683 8.45 11.59 30.36
C GLY A 683 7.16 11.44 31.17
N VAL A 684 6.28 10.52 30.77
CA VAL A 684 5.01 10.27 31.44
C VAL A 684 5.23 9.26 32.57
N SER A 685 4.80 9.63 33.79
CA SER A 685 4.81 8.75 34.97
C SER A 685 4.30 7.34 34.65
N MET A 686 5.00 6.30 35.15
CA MET A 686 4.69 4.87 34.92
C MET A 686 3.22 4.50 35.16
N ALA A 687 2.50 5.23 36.02
CA ALA A 687 1.08 5.01 36.30
C ALA A 687 0.15 5.28 35.09
N HIS A 688 0.56 6.14 34.15
CA HIS A 688 -0.19 6.38 32.91
C HIS A 688 0.18 5.40 31.79
N ALA A 689 1.41 4.87 31.78
CA ALA A 689 1.81 3.81 30.85
C ALA A 689 1.03 2.51 31.12
N GLU A 690 0.78 2.16 32.38
CA GLU A 690 -0.12 1.05 32.76
C GLU A 690 -1.56 1.27 32.27
N SER A 691 -2.08 2.50 32.35
CA SER A 691 -3.44 2.82 31.87
C SER A 691 -3.57 2.72 30.34
N GLY A 692 -2.51 3.09 29.60
CA GLY A 692 -2.45 2.94 28.14
C GLY A 692 -2.30 1.48 27.72
N LEU A 693 -1.52 0.69 28.48
CA LEU A 693 -1.39 -0.75 28.28
C LEU A 693 -2.69 -1.50 28.60
N GLN A 694 -3.41 -1.10 29.65
CA GLN A 694 -4.73 -1.64 30.00
C GLN A 694 -5.82 -1.26 28.97
N ALA A 695 -5.76 -0.06 28.38
CA ALA A 695 -6.67 0.33 27.30
C ALA A 695 -6.41 -0.48 26.01
N TRP A 696 -5.15 -0.83 25.73
CA TRP A 696 -4.79 -1.72 24.62
C TRP A 696 -5.21 -3.18 24.88
N LEU A 697 -4.95 -3.71 26.09
CA LEU A 697 -5.31 -5.07 26.50
C LEU A 697 -6.83 -5.28 26.72
N GLY A 698 -7.55 -4.24 27.17
CA GLY A 698 -8.99 -4.28 27.44
C GLY A 698 -9.89 -4.34 26.21
N SER A 699 -9.31 -4.25 25.00
CA SER A 699 -10.03 -4.41 23.72
C SER A 699 -10.40 -5.87 23.39
N HIS A 700 -9.92 -6.83 24.19
CA HIS A 700 -10.25 -8.25 24.08
C HIS A 700 -10.74 -8.75 25.44
N SER A 701 -11.83 -9.51 25.45
CA SER A 701 -12.63 -9.86 26.64
C SER A 701 -11.83 -10.32 27.86
N TRP A 702 -11.65 -9.42 28.84
CA TRP A 702 -11.19 -9.75 30.19
C TRP A 702 -12.31 -9.43 31.20
N ARG A 703 -12.86 -10.45 31.86
CA ARG A 703 -13.56 -10.30 33.14
C ARG A 703 -12.99 -11.33 34.12
N GLY A 704 -12.34 -10.83 35.16
CA GLY A 704 -11.89 -11.60 36.32
C GLY A 704 -11.27 -10.68 37.35
N SER A 705 -11.90 -10.58 38.53
CA SER A 705 -11.55 -9.65 39.61
C SER A 705 -10.12 -9.84 40.13
N LEU A 706 -9.40 -8.74 40.34
CA LEU A 706 -8.20 -8.68 41.16
C LEU A 706 -8.35 -7.52 42.15
N ASP A 707 -9.02 -7.81 43.27
CA ASP A 707 -8.76 -7.13 44.53
C ASP A 707 -7.59 -7.83 45.23
N SER A 708 -6.80 -7.03 45.95
CA SER A 708 -5.68 -7.37 46.84
C SER A 708 -4.25 -7.45 46.26
N GLY A 709 -3.53 -6.33 46.43
CA GLY A 709 -2.31 -6.28 47.27
C GLY A 709 -1.02 -6.90 46.73
N LEU A 710 -0.15 -6.07 46.15
CA LEU A 710 1.30 -6.29 46.18
C LEU A 710 2.05 -4.95 46.22
N ALA A 711 2.60 -4.64 47.39
CA ALA A 711 3.49 -3.52 47.64
C ALA A 711 4.92 -3.90 47.20
N LEU A 712 5.48 -3.18 46.22
CA LEU A 712 6.89 -3.29 45.85
C LEU A 712 7.72 -2.32 46.70
N ARG A 713 8.59 -2.90 47.54
CA ARG A 713 9.64 -2.19 48.29
C ARG A 713 10.70 -1.68 47.32
N THR A 714 10.94 -0.38 47.35
CA THR A 714 12.08 0.27 46.69
C THR A 714 13.38 -0.04 47.44
N LYS A 715 14.43 -0.44 46.71
CA LYS A 715 15.82 -0.30 47.16
C LYS A 715 16.53 0.67 46.22
N GLN A 716 17.05 1.73 46.83
CA GLN A 716 17.84 2.80 46.22
C GLN A 716 19.14 2.25 45.59
N SER A 717 19.43 2.65 44.35
CA SER A 717 20.77 3.12 43.94
C SER A 717 20.76 3.64 42.50
N GLY A 718 21.20 4.89 42.30
CA GLY A 718 21.78 5.39 41.06
C GLY A 718 20.82 5.91 39.99
N SER A 719 20.61 7.23 39.95
CA SER A 719 20.01 7.91 38.80
C SER A 719 20.95 7.85 37.59
N LEU A 720 20.60 7.12 36.54
CA LEU A 720 21.18 7.31 35.20
C LEU A 720 20.53 8.54 34.56
N SER A 721 21.33 9.52 34.17
CA SER A 721 20.85 10.71 33.48
C SER A 721 20.49 10.38 32.02
N ALA A 722 19.41 10.98 31.52
CA ALA A 722 18.86 10.80 30.18
C ALA A 722 19.83 11.06 29.00
N SER A 723 21.04 11.54 29.26
CA SER A 723 22.09 11.72 28.24
C SER A 723 22.93 10.47 27.96
N GLN A 724 22.73 9.36 28.68
CA GLN A 724 23.41 8.08 28.41
C GLN A 724 22.55 7.09 27.62
N PHE A 725 21.28 7.43 27.34
CA PHE A 725 20.33 6.59 26.62
C PHE A 725 20.00 7.13 25.20
N LEU A 726 20.48 8.32 24.86
CA LEU A 726 20.52 8.89 23.51
C LEU A 726 21.91 8.67 22.93
#